data_AF-A0A969QNM1-F1
#
_entry.id   AF-A0A969QNM1-F1
#
_cell.length_a   1.000
_cell.length_b   1.000
_cell.length_c   1.000
_cell.angle_alpha   90.00
_cell.angle_beta   90.00
_cell.angle_gamma   90.00
#
_symmetry.space_group_name_H-M   'P 1'
#
loop_
_entity.id
_entity.type
_entity.pdbx_description
1 polymer ?
#
loop_
_entity_poly.entity_id
_entity_poly.type
_entity_poly.pdbx_seq_one_letter_code
_entity_poly.pdbx_strand_id
1 'polypeptide(L)'
;MNFHLATKVLVVDSAVTDYQSLLEGVGADTEVIVLNAEQDGVAQITQILGDRQNIQTLHILSHGESGLLKLGNVSLSLQSLNRYAPALRSWANALAEHADILLYGCKVAADDWGQRFVKQLSTLTGATLAASTNLTGSEALGGDWNLEFTTGTLRSPLAFQPDAMNAYGAVLVTFLTETFTGSDVTDRSWLFGVDQPGNLTRANPFLTASPTVIAPAGGLPGNSGALDPVGQGVLRLTNVSNNQAAFVLYNRALPSNAGLSITFDLFAYGGTGADGLSFFLIDGTASPTTAGAFGGSLGYANRTEPTVIPGVQGGFLGIGFDEFGNFSNPNEGRIGTAPGSGFVSDAVAIRGSQASGYAFLTNNQLAFGIDTPGAGVTRDQARRRVKIDITQAGLLSVQIDSNQDNDFNDPGERPITNFSVSSVSGLTPATLKFGFAASTGNLTNFHEIRNLSITDDITPIVPPVVPPVVPPVVPPPPVTPPVSPPPNLGERDQGCLPGATIVGNNRNNRLRGVAFREDPIFGRRGNDNIKGLSCSDNLNGGLGSDRVFGGSGNDLIKGRRGRDRLIGNDGRDRILGQQSDDVVRAGKSNDIIDAGLGNDRINGGQGNDVIRGRRGRDLIRGSGGNDVIQGQKSVDKLLGGNGDDTITGGQGDDLITGGRGKDLLNGRAGADQFIYRNFNERNDRIQGFEVRRDLIVMGQIFSGNNFRSSQPFADYVRLIRSGSNTIMRVDTNGDAAGGFQALTRIDNILPSSLSASNFVF
;
A
#
# COMPACT_ATOMS: atom_id res chain seq x y z
N MET A 1 -40.39 16.73 2.88
CA MET A 1 -39.12 17.46 3.05
C MET A 1 -38.21 17.01 1.94
N ASN A 2 -37.79 17.92 1.06
CA ASN A 2 -36.87 17.60 -0.04
C ASN A 2 -35.47 17.38 0.56
N PHE A 3 -34.99 16.14 0.55
CA PHE A 3 -33.57 15.89 0.75
C PHE A 3 -32.83 16.49 -0.44
N HIS A 4 -31.94 17.45 -0.20
CA HIS A 4 -31.00 17.91 -1.23
C HIS A 4 -30.07 16.74 -1.54
N LEU A 5 -30.31 16.04 -2.65
CA LEU A 5 -29.34 15.13 -3.24
C LEU A 5 -28.12 15.96 -3.66
N ALA A 6 -26.91 15.51 -3.29
CA ALA A 6 -25.68 16.20 -3.65
C ALA A 6 -25.57 16.29 -5.19
N THR A 7 -25.34 17.49 -5.72
CA THR A 7 -25.16 17.70 -7.16
C THR A 7 -23.69 17.56 -7.58
N LYS A 8 -22.77 17.40 -6.61
CA LYS A 8 -21.34 17.18 -6.83
C LYS A 8 -20.92 15.88 -6.16
N VAL A 9 -20.21 15.03 -6.89
CA VAL A 9 -19.67 13.76 -6.39
C VAL A 9 -18.18 13.75 -6.64
N LEU A 10 -17.39 13.44 -5.62
CA LEU A 10 -15.97 13.16 -5.71
C LEU A 10 -15.71 11.68 -5.46
N VAL A 11 -15.24 10.99 -6.48
CA VAL A 11 -14.72 9.64 -6.40
C VAL A 11 -13.21 9.72 -6.20
N VAL A 12 -12.71 9.01 -5.19
CA VAL A 12 -11.28 8.91 -4.85
C VAL A 12 -10.85 7.47 -4.94
N ASP A 13 -9.85 7.17 -5.76
CA ASP A 13 -9.15 5.90 -5.71
C ASP A 13 -8.29 5.85 -4.44
N SER A 14 -8.52 4.86 -3.59
CA SER A 14 -7.79 4.71 -2.32
C SER A 14 -6.32 4.38 -2.49
N ALA A 15 -5.88 3.99 -3.69
CA ALA A 15 -4.47 3.84 -4.00
C ALA A 15 -3.73 5.19 -4.03
N VAL A 16 -4.43 6.33 -4.20
CA VAL A 16 -3.80 7.66 -4.24
C VAL A 16 -3.12 7.99 -2.91
N THR A 17 -1.82 8.25 -2.95
CA THR A 17 -1.03 8.59 -1.75
C THR A 17 -1.61 9.79 -1.01
N ASP A 18 -1.80 9.70 0.30
CA ASP A 18 -2.21 10.84 1.15
C ASP A 18 -3.48 11.57 0.67
N TYR A 19 -4.40 10.85 0.03
CA TYR A 19 -5.64 11.45 -0.45
C TYR A 19 -6.47 12.08 0.69
N GLN A 20 -6.28 11.62 1.94
CA GLN A 20 -6.97 12.14 3.11
C GLN A 20 -6.67 13.63 3.34
N SER A 21 -5.43 14.06 3.13
CA SER A 21 -5.05 15.48 3.24
C SER A 21 -5.75 16.35 2.18
N LEU A 22 -6.03 15.80 1.00
CA LEU A 22 -6.85 16.48 -0.01
C LEU A 22 -8.32 16.57 0.40
N LEU A 23 -8.84 15.55 1.10
CA LEU A 23 -10.24 15.53 1.57
C LEU A 23 -10.53 16.63 2.59
N GLU A 24 -9.53 17.10 3.34
CA GLU A 24 -9.68 18.25 4.25
C GLU A 24 -10.07 19.53 3.50
N GLY A 25 -9.72 19.62 2.22
CA GLY A 25 -10.07 20.74 1.34
C GLY A 25 -11.37 20.56 0.56
N VAL A 26 -12.18 19.52 0.80
CA VAL A 26 -13.41 19.29 0.03
C VAL A 26 -14.59 20.08 0.62
N GLY A 27 -15.33 20.78 -0.24
CA GLY A 27 -16.52 21.52 0.15
C GLY A 27 -17.65 20.62 0.68
N ALA A 28 -18.40 21.12 1.66
CA ALA A 28 -19.50 20.39 2.30
C ALA A 28 -20.68 20.03 1.37
N ASP A 29 -20.72 20.62 0.16
CA ASP A 29 -21.71 20.34 -0.89
C ASP A 29 -21.30 19.21 -1.85
N THR A 30 -20.13 18.62 -1.63
CA THR A 30 -19.59 17.51 -2.42
C THR A 30 -19.69 16.20 -1.66
N GLU A 31 -20.34 15.21 -2.25
CA GLU A 31 -20.36 13.85 -1.72
C GLU A 31 -19.04 13.14 -2.05
N VAL A 32 -18.33 12.63 -1.04
CA VAL A 32 -17.05 11.94 -1.21
C VAL A 32 -17.24 10.43 -1.17
N ILE A 33 -16.65 9.73 -2.12
CA ILE A 33 -16.74 8.29 -2.29
C ILE A 33 -15.34 7.73 -2.51
N VAL A 34 -14.94 6.78 -1.68
CA VAL A 34 -13.62 6.16 -1.78
C VAL A 34 -13.76 4.77 -2.39
N LEU A 35 -13.07 4.53 -3.51
CA LEU A 35 -13.05 3.24 -4.18
C LEU A 35 -12.18 2.26 -3.42
N ASN A 36 -12.58 0.99 -3.43
CA ASN A 36 -11.77 -0.10 -2.92
C ASN A 36 -10.74 -0.53 -3.97
N ALA A 37 -9.45 -0.48 -3.62
CA ALA A 37 -8.34 -0.55 -4.59
C ALA A 37 -8.20 -1.91 -5.30
N GLU A 38 -8.68 -2.98 -4.68
CA GLU A 38 -8.55 -4.38 -5.12
C GLU A 38 -9.75 -4.83 -5.94
N GLN A 39 -10.78 -3.98 -6.06
CA GLN A 39 -11.99 -4.22 -6.83
C GLN A 39 -11.99 -3.38 -8.13
N ASP A 40 -12.80 -3.78 -9.11
CA ASP A 40 -12.96 -3.03 -10.36
C ASP A 40 -13.57 -1.66 -10.07
N GLY A 41 -12.79 -0.59 -10.22
CA GLY A 41 -13.23 0.77 -9.92
C GLY A 41 -14.31 1.28 -10.87
N VAL A 42 -14.33 0.83 -12.13
CA VAL A 42 -15.41 1.21 -13.08
C VAL A 42 -16.72 0.59 -12.63
N ALA A 43 -16.71 -0.68 -12.23
CA ALA A 43 -17.90 -1.35 -11.70
C ALA A 43 -18.42 -0.69 -10.42
N GLN A 44 -17.52 -0.31 -9.51
CA GLN A 44 -17.87 0.43 -8.29
C GLN A 44 -18.55 1.76 -8.64
N ILE A 45 -17.93 2.60 -9.49
CA ILE A 45 -18.52 3.89 -9.90
C ILE A 45 -19.88 3.67 -10.58
N THR A 46 -20.02 2.65 -11.43
CA THR A 46 -21.32 2.31 -12.04
C THR A 46 -22.39 1.99 -11.00
N GLN A 47 -22.06 1.16 -10.01
CA GLN A 47 -22.99 0.81 -8.95
C GLN A 47 -23.39 2.04 -8.13
N ILE A 48 -22.42 2.88 -7.79
CA ILE A 48 -22.60 4.15 -7.10
C ILE A 48 -23.55 5.07 -7.89
N LEU A 49 -23.28 5.30 -9.16
CA LEU A 49 -24.10 6.21 -9.96
C LEU A 49 -25.50 5.65 -10.25
N GLY A 50 -25.70 4.33 -10.19
CA GLY A 50 -26.99 3.68 -10.42
C GLY A 50 -28.14 4.17 -9.54
N ASP A 51 -27.84 4.65 -8.32
CA ASP A 51 -28.83 5.13 -7.35
C ASP A 51 -28.92 6.68 -7.30
N ARG A 52 -28.26 7.40 -8.21
CA ARG A 52 -28.17 8.88 -8.20
C ARG A 52 -28.81 9.50 -9.45
N GLN A 53 -29.19 10.77 -9.34
CA GLN A 53 -29.73 11.57 -10.45
C GLN A 53 -29.30 13.04 -10.33
N ASN A 54 -29.28 13.74 -11.46
CA ASN A 54 -29.01 15.18 -11.55
C ASN A 54 -27.65 15.61 -10.96
N ILE A 55 -26.62 14.75 -11.10
CA ILE A 55 -25.24 15.09 -10.76
C ILE A 55 -24.74 16.10 -11.78
N GLN A 56 -24.39 17.29 -11.31
CA GLN A 56 -23.81 18.38 -12.11
C GLN A 56 -22.31 18.20 -12.32
N THR A 57 -21.61 17.62 -11.34
CA THR A 57 -20.17 17.40 -11.43
C THR A 57 -19.77 16.06 -10.83
N LEU A 58 -18.97 15.29 -11.59
CA LEU A 58 -18.30 14.09 -11.11
C LEU A 58 -16.78 14.30 -11.16
N HIS A 59 -16.16 14.36 -9.99
CA HIS A 59 -14.72 14.47 -9.80
C HIS A 59 -14.14 13.06 -9.64
N ILE A 60 -13.03 12.74 -10.30
CA ILE A 60 -12.37 11.42 -10.21
C ILE A 60 -10.89 11.63 -9.88
N LEU A 61 -10.54 11.47 -8.61
CA LEU A 61 -9.17 11.49 -8.09
C LEU A 61 -8.57 10.09 -8.19
N SER A 62 -7.54 9.94 -9.02
CA SER A 62 -6.86 8.66 -9.25
C SER A 62 -5.47 8.88 -9.82
N HIS A 63 -4.65 7.84 -9.86
CA HIS A 63 -3.42 7.84 -10.64
C HIS A 63 -3.71 7.84 -12.15
N GLY A 64 -2.89 8.53 -12.93
CA GLY A 64 -3.06 8.65 -14.37
C GLY A 64 -1.76 8.55 -15.16
N GLU A 65 -1.93 8.26 -16.45
CA GLU A 65 -0.93 8.39 -17.51
C GLU A 65 -1.64 8.71 -18.83
N SER A 66 -0.89 8.99 -19.90
CA SER A 66 -1.50 9.37 -21.18
C SER A 66 -2.50 8.32 -21.67
N GLY A 67 -3.76 8.72 -21.78
CA GLY A 67 -4.84 7.85 -22.24
C GLY A 67 -5.28 6.76 -21.27
N LEU A 68 -4.93 6.89 -19.98
CA LEU A 68 -5.27 5.90 -18.96
C LEU A 68 -5.54 6.53 -17.58
N LEU A 69 -6.54 5.96 -16.90
CA LEU A 69 -6.78 6.14 -15.46
C LEU A 69 -6.68 4.81 -14.74
N LYS A 70 -6.12 4.78 -13.54
CA LYS A 70 -6.21 3.63 -12.63
C LYS A 70 -7.44 3.80 -11.76
N LEU A 71 -8.36 2.84 -11.80
CA LEU A 71 -9.59 2.87 -11.01
C LEU A 71 -9.74 1.52 -10.30
N GLY A 72 -9.41 1.49 -9.02
CA GLY A 72 -9.26 0.26 -8.26
C GLY A 72 -8.23 -0.66 -8.92
N ASN A 73 -8.59 -1.91 -9.17
CA ASN A 73 -7.67 -2.90 -9.75
C ASN A 73 -7.60 -2.88 -11.29
N VAL A 74 -8.29 -1.95 -11.96
CA VAL A 74 -8.33 -1.87 -13.43
C VAL A 74 -7.69 -0.60 -13.98
N SER A 75 -7.16 -0.72 -15.20
CA SER A 75 -6.75 0.41 -16.04
C SER A 75 -7.86 0.75 -17.03
N LEU A 76 -8.49 1.90 -16.86
CA LEU A 76 -9.40 2.45 -17.86
C LEU A 76 -8.60 3.20 -18.92
N SER A 77 -8.37 2.55 -20.07
CA SER A 77 -7.72 3.07 -21.26
C SER A 77 -8.58 2.94 -22.52
N LEU A 78 -8.16 3.55 -23.64
CA LEU A 78 -8.82 3.41 -24.95
C LEU A 78 -9.15 1.96 -25.34
N GLN A 79 -8.24 1.02 -25.04
CA GLN A 79 -8.43 -0.41 -25.34
C GLN A 79 -9.56 -0.99 -24.49
N SER A 80 -9.60 -0.63 -23.21
CA SER A 80 -10.60 -1.10 -22.26
C SER A 80 -11.97 -0.41 -22.40
N LEU A 81 -12.04 0.79 -22.99
CA LEU A 81 -13.29 1.55 -23.14
C LEU A 81 -14.36 0.75 -23.89
N ASN A 82 -13.97 -0.10 -24.85
CA ASN A 82 -14.91 -0.97 -25.56
C ASN A 82 -15.57 -1.99 -24.62
N ARG A 83 -14.78 -2.55 -23.69
CA ARG A 83 -15.28 -3.48 -22.67
C ARG A 83 -16.21 -2.78 -21.67
N TYR A 84 -15.87 -1.55 -21.27
CA TYR A 84 -16.63 -0.79 -20.28
C TYR A 84 -17.72 0.10 -20.86
N ALA A 85 -17.88 0.16 -22.19
CA ALA A 85 -18.84 1.05 -22.85
C ALA A 85 -20.28 0.95 -22.29
N PRO A 86 -20.84 -0.24 -21.98
CA PRO A 86 -22.16 -0.33 -21.36
C PRO A 86 -22.22 0.34 -19.98
N ALA A 87 -21.21 0.11 -19.15
CA ALA A 87 -21.08 0.69 -17.81
C ALA A 87 -20.94 2.22 -17.88
N LEU A 88 -20.08 2.73 -18.75
CA LEU A 88 -19.85 4.17 -18.93
C LEU A 88 -21.07 4.89 -19.50
N ARG A 89 -21.81 4.26 -20.42
CA ARG A 89 -23.09 4.80 -20.91
C ARG A 89 -24.15 4.86 -19.82
N SER A 90 -24.16 3.89 -18.90
CA SER A 90 -25.11 3.92 -17.78
C SER A 90 -24.86 5.08 -16.81
N TRP A 91 -23.63 5.61 -16.75
CA TRP A 91 -23.33 6.80 -15.92
C TRP A 91 -24.17 8.00 -16.37
N ALA A 92 -24.44 8.14 -17.67
CA ALA A 92 -25.24 9.24 -18.23
C ALA A 92 -26.63 9.36 -17.57
N ASN A 93 -27.20 8.26 -17.06
CA ASN A 93 -28.50 8.28 -16.40
C ASN A 93 -28.50 9.05 -15.07
N ALA A 94 -27.33 9.14 -14.43
CA ALA A 94 -27.16 9.85 -13.16
C ALA A 94 -26.76 11.33 -13.36
N LEU A 95 -26.19 11.65 -14.51
CA LEU A 95 -25.65 12.96 -14.84
C LEU A 95 -26.74 13.93 -15.33
N ALA A 96 -26.61 15.20 -14.98
CA ALA A 96 -27.44 16.27 -15.54
C ALA A 96 -27.10 16.49 -17.03
N GLU A 97 -28.00 17.13 -17.79
CA GLU A 97 -27.86 17.39 -19.24
C GLU A 97 -26.56 18.09 -19.65
N HIS A 98 -25.93 18.81 -18.70
CA HIS A 98 -24.67 19.52 -18.91
C HIS A 98 -23.67 19.24 -17.79
N ALA A 99 -23.58 17.99 -17.35
CA ALA A 99 -22.65 17.61 -16.31
C ALA A 99 -21.18 17.71 -16.78
N ASP A 100 -20.30 18.02 -15.84
CA ASP A 100 -18.85 17.98 -16.03
C ASP A 100 -18.25 16.75 -15.33
N ILE A 101 -17.23 16.14 -15.94
CA ILE A 101 -16.38 15.12 -15.32
C ILE A 101 -14.93 15.62 -15.28
N LEU A 102 -14.36 15.78 -14.09
CA LEU A 102 -12.99 16.26 -13.89
C LEU A 102 -12.09 15.10 -13.46
N LEU A 103 -11.04 14.84 -14.25
CA LEU A 103 -10.12 13.72 -14.07
C LEU A 103 -8.79 14.25 -13.51
N TYR A 104 -8.46 13.92 -12.26
CA TYR A 104 -7.26 14.42 -11.58
C TYR A 104 -6.00 13.55 -11.80
N GLY A 105 -6.01 12.59 -12.73
CA GLY A 105 -4.83 11.77 -12.99
C GLY A 105 -3.71 12.56 -13.69
N CYS A 106 -2.44 12.25 -13.35
CA CYS A 106 -1.30 12.80 -14.07
C CYS A 106 -1.40 12.52 -15.58
N LYS A 107 -1.21 13.54 -16.42
CA LYS A 107 -0.94 13.41 -17.86
C LYS A 107 -2.00 12.67 -18.67
N VAL A 108 -3.23 12.54 -18.17
CA VAL A 108 -4.30 11.77 -18.81
C VAL A 108 -4.57 12.22 -20.25
N ALA A 109 -4.38 13.51 -20.55
CA ALA A 109 -4.55 14.09 -21.87
C ALA A 109 -3.25 14.64 -22.51
N ALA A 110 -2.08 14.16 -22.09
CA ALA A 110 -0.79 14.75 -22.44
C ALA A 110 -0.47 14.77 -23.95
N ASP A 111 -0.98 13.80 -24.72
CA ASP A 111 -0.73 13.68 -26.15
C ASP A 111 -2.01 13.35 -26.95
N ASP A 112 -1.87 13.11 -28.25
CA ASP A 112 -2.98 12.73 -29.14
C ASP A 112 -3.74 11.48 -28.66
N TRP A 113 -3.06 10.51 -28.05
CA TRP A 113 -3.68 9.31 -27.49
C TRP A 113 -4.49 9.63 -26.24
N GLY A 114 -3.91 10.42 -25.33
CA GLY A 114 -4.61 10.91 -24.14
C GLY A 114 -5.85 11.72 -24.48
N GLN A 115 -5.75 12.63 -25.43
CA GLN A 115 -6.89 13.44 -25.86
C GLN A 115 -7.98 12.59 -26.54
N ARG A 116 -7.61 11.56 -27.31
CA ARG A 116 -8.58 10.60 -27.88
C ARG A 116 -9.30 9.82 -26.80
N PHE A 117 -8.58 9.37 -25.77
CA PHE A 117 -9.17 8.69 -24.61
C PHE A 117 -10.24 9.57 -23.95
N VAL A 118 -9.90 10.82 -23.62
CA VAL A 118 -10.81 11.75 -22.94
C VAL A 118 -12.03 12.08 -23.84
N LYS A 119 -11.83 12.30 -25.15
CA LYS A 119 -12.94 12.51 -26.11
C LYS A 119 -13.87 11.31 -26.21
N GLN A 120 -13.33 10.10 -26.25
CA GLN A 120 -14.13 8.88 -26.30
C GLN A 120 -14.91 8.66 -24.99
N LEU A 121 -14.30 8.92 -23.85
CA LEU A 121 -14.96 8.84 -22.55
C LEU A 121 -16.08 9.88 -22.43
N SER A 122 -15.87 11.10 -22.93
CA SER A 122 -16.90 12.15 -23.04
C SER A 122 -18.07 11.72 -23.93
N THR A 123 -17.79 11.06 -25.05
CA THR A 123 -18.83 10.51 -25.93
C THR A 123 -19.63 9.39 -25.26
N LEU A 124 -18.98 8.52 -24.48
CA LEU A 124 -19.65 7.41 -23.80
C LEU A 124 -20.51 7.88 -22.62
N THR A 125 -20.06 8.89 -21.88
CA THR A 125 -20.75 9.40 -20.69
C THR A 125 -21.75 10.52 -20.99
N GLY A 126 -21.61 11.19 -22.13
CA GLY A 126 -22.43 12.35 -22.50
C GLY A 126 -22.04 13.66 -21.79
N ALA A 127 -21.01 13.63 -20.95
CA ALA A 127 -20.56 14.78 -20.16
C ALA A 127 -19.42 15.56 -20.83
N THR A 128 -19.24 16.81 -20.40
CA THR A 128 -18.01 17.57 -20.68
C THR A 128 -16.90 17.03 -19.79
N LEU A 129 -15.74 16.71 -20.35
CA LEU A 129 -14.60 16.19 -19.58
C LEU A 129 -13.46 17.19 -19.53
N ALA A 130 -12.76 17.24 -18.40
CA ALA A 130 -11.49 17.92 -18.24
C ALA A 130 -10.43 16.98 -17.65
N ALA A 131 -9.20 17.08 -18.14
CA ALA A 131 -8.08 16.25 -17.71
C ALA A 131 -6.74 17.00 -17.85
N SER A 132 -5.75 16.63 -17.03
CA SER A 132 -4.43 17.25 -17.08
C SER A 132 -3.59 16.71 -18.25
N THR A 133 -2.84 17.60 -18.87
CA THR A 133 -1.76 17.31 -19.84
C THR A 133 -0.40 17.18 -19.16
N ASN A 134 -0.31 17.56 -17.88
CA ASN A 134 0.92 17.60 -17.10
C ASN A 134 0.83 16.70 -15.84
N LEU A 135 1.86 16.69 -15.00
CA LEU A 135 1.77 16.04 -13.69
C LEU A 135 0.72 16.76 -12.82
N THR A 136 -0.21 16.00 -12.23
CA THR A 136 -1.17 16.54 -11.26
C THR A 136 -0.66 16.34 -9.82
N GLY A 137 -0.64 17.39 -9.01
CA GLY A 137 -0.24 17.35 -7.60
C GLY A 137 0.78 18.43 -7.20
N SER A 138 1.77 18.06 -6.37
CA SER A 138 2.73 18.97 -5.74
C SER A 138 3.57 19.78 -6.74
N GLU A 139 3.56 21.12 -6.59
CA GLU A 139 4.41 22.04 -7.34
C GLU A 139 5.90 21.79 -7.10
N ALA A 140 6.29 21.43 -5.87
CA ALA A 140 7.67 21.10 -5.52
C ALA A 140 8.20 19.88 -6.30
N LEU A 141 7.31 19.02 -6.80
CA LEU A 141 7.62 17.85 -7.62
C LEU A 141 7.37 18.09 -9.11
N GLY A 142 7.11 19.34 -9.52
CA GLY A 142 6.84 19.73 -10.90
C GLY A 142 5.42 19.42 -11.38
N GLY A 143 4.49 19.17 -10.46
CA GLY A 143 3.06 19.04 -10.75
C GLY A 143 2.29 20.34 -10.56
N ASP A 144 1.05 20.35 -11.02
CA ASP A 144 0.08 21.41 -10.75
C ASP A 144 -1.33 20.80 -10.63
N TRP A 145 -2.37 21.62 -10.47
CA TRP A 145 -3.76 21.13 -10.38
C TRP A 145 -4.60 21.53 -11.60
N ASN A 146 -3.96 21.94 -12.69
CA ASN A 146 -4.64 22.39 -13.89
C ASN A 146 -5.11 21.22 -14.75
N LEU A 147 -6.30 21.38 -15.32
CA LEU A 147 -6.88 20.44 -16.28
C LEU A 147 -6.93 21.14 -17.65
N GLU A 148 -5.80 21.15 -18.36
CA GLU A 148 -5.63 22.00 -19.55
C GLU A 148 -6.43 21.51 -20.76
N PHE A 149 -6.76 20.22 -20.79
CA PHE A 149 -7.54 19.65 -21.88
C PHE A 149 -9.01 19.50 -21.48
N THR A 150 -9.91 20.11 -22.25
CA THR A 150 -11.36 20.04 -22.05
C THR A 150 -12.10 19.64 -23.33
N THR A 151 -13.14 18.79 -23.23
CA THR A 151 -13.97 18.42 -24.40
C THR A 151 -15.09 19.41 -24.72
N GLY A 152 -15.32 20.39 -23.84
CA GLY A 152 -16.36 21.42 -23.96
C GLY A 152 -16.16 22.53 -22.91
N THR A 153 -17.14 23.43 -22.76
CA THR A 153 -17.07 24.51 -21.77
C THR A 153 -17.29 23.96 -20.35
N LEU A 154 -16.23 23.97 -19.54
CA LEU A 154 -16.28 23.59 -18.14
C LEU A 154 -17.07 24.61 -17.31
N ARG A 155 -17.96 24.14 -16.45
CA ARG A 155 -18.82 24.97 -15.56
C ARG A 155 -18.49 24.79 -14.09
N SER A 156 -17.74 23.74 -13.77
CA SER A 156 -17.46 23.30 -12.41
C SER A 156 -16.05 23.70 -11.95
N PRO A 157 -15.87 24.18 -10.70
CA PRO A 157 -14.54 24.39 -10.12
C PRO A 157 -13.86 23.05 -9.78
N LEU A 158 -12.60 23.08 -9.36
CA LEU A 158 -11.94 21.91 -8.78
C LEU A 158 -12.60 21.50 -7.46
N ALA A 159 -12.49 20.22 -7.08
CA ALA A 159 -13.08 19.69 -5.85
C ALA A 159 -12.40 20.18 -4.56
N PHE A 160 -11.13 20.58 -4.64
CA PHE A 160 -10.26 20.83 -3.49
C PHE A 160 -9.98 22.34 -3.33
N GLN A 161 -9.98 22.82 -2.08
CA GLN A 161 -9.57 24.18 -1.75
C GLN A 161 -8.05 24.38 -1.97
N PRO A 162 -7.60 25.61 -2.28
CA PRO A 162 -6.19 25.91 -2.54
C PRO A 162 -5.23 25.46 -1.44
N ASP A 163 -5.58 25.63 -0.17
CA ASP A 163 -4.69 25.28 0.95
C ASP A 163 -4.38 23.78 1.00
N ALA A 164 -5.38 22.92 0.76
CA ALA A 164 -5.18 21.47 0.71
C ALA A 164 -4.35 21.05 -0.51
N MET A 165 -4.59 21.67 -1.66
CA MET A 165 -3.79 21.43 -2.88
C MET A 165 -2.33 21.87 -2.72
N ASN A 166 -2.08 22.98 -2.00
CA ASN A 166 -0.74 23.49 -1.71
C ASN A 166 -0.01 22.66 -0.66
N ALA A 167 -0.72 22.08 0.31
CA ALA A 167 -0.16 21.23 1.35
C ALA A 167 0.14 19.80 0.86
N TYR A 168 -0.50 19.37 -0.23
CA TYR A 168 -0.34 18.01 -0.75
C TYR A 168 1.08 17.73 -1.26
N GLY A 169 1.73 16.74 -0.65
CA GLY A 169 3.17 16.46 -0.84
C GLY A 169 3.52 15.51 -1.98
N ALA A 170 2.55 15.01 -2.74
CA ALA A 170 2.75 13.96 -3.75
C ALA A 170 2.26 14.38 -5.16
N VAL A 171 2.55 13.56 -6.17
CA VAL A 171 1.98 13.66 -7.52
C VAL A 171 1.26 12.38 -7.89
N LEU A 172 0.22 12.46 -8.72
CA LEU A 172 -0.71 11.38 -9.03
C LEU A 172 -0.22 10.43 -10.14
N VAL A 173 1.04 9.98 -10.01
CA VAL A 173 1.73 9.09 -10.96
C VAL A 173 1.43 7.60 -10.75
N THR A 174 1.26 6.85 -11.83
CA THR A 174 1.36 5.37 -11.83
C THR A 174 2.80 4.87 -11.61
N PHE A 175 3.03 4.04 -10.59
CA PHE A 175 4.26 3.24 -10.49
C PHE A 175 4.31 2.15 -11.58
N LEU A 176 5.53 1.73 -11.95
CA LEU A 176 5.77 0.88 -13.12
C LEU A 176 5.34 -0.57 -12.88
N THR A 177 4.43 -1.11 -13.71
CA THR A 177 4.28 -2.56 -13.89
C THR A 177 4.55 -2.92 -15.35
N GLU A 178 5.50 -3.81 -15.59
CA GLU A 178 5.96 -4.24 -16.90
C GLU A 178 6.08 -5.77 -16.93
N THR A 179 5.40 -6.40 -17.86
CA THR A 179 5.55 -7.85 -18.04
C THR A 179 6.74 -8.18 -18.92
N PHE A 180 7.19 -7.24 -19.76
CA PHE A 180 8.11 -7.44 -20.88
C PHE A 180 7.62 -8.52 -21.86
N THR A 181 6.29 -8.68 -21.95
CA THR A 181 5.63 -9.61 -22.87
C THR A 181 4.90 -8.85 -23.99
N GLY A 182 4.85 -9.42 -25.21
CA GLY A 182 4.08 -8.88 -26.32
C GLY A 182 4.71 -7.68 -27.07
N SER A 183 3.87 -6.96 -27.84
CA SER A 183 4.26 -5.79 -28.65
C SER A 183 4.34 -4.47 -27.86
N ASP A 184 3.88 -4.46 -26.60
CA ASP A 184 3.33 -3.26 -25.95
C ASP A 184 4.27 -2.56 -24.96
N VAL A 185 5.60 -2.58 -25.18
CA VAL A 185 6.50 -1.62 -24.50
C VAL A 185 6.53 -0.28 -25.27
N THR A 186 5.38 0.11 -25.83
CA THR A 186 5.29 1.18 -26.83
C THR A 186 5.16 2.59 -26.24
N ASP A 187 4.97 2.70 -24.92
CA ASP A 187 4.72 3.99 -24.27
C ASP A 187 5.50 4.17 -22.95
N ARG A 188 6.83 4.02 -23.02
CA ARG A 188 7.72 4.23 -21.87
C ARG A 188 9.04 4.79 -22.36
N SER A 189 9.58 5.81 -21.70
CA SER A 189 10.91 6.35 -22.00
C SER A 189 11.99 5.40 -21.44
N TRP A 190 12.33 4.32 -22.14
CA TRP A 190 13.48 3.48 -21.79
C TRP A 190 14.74 4.03 -22.48
N LEU A 191 15.82 4.17 -21.70
CA LEU A 191 17.16 4.27 -22.27
C LEU A 191 17.77 2.88 -22.27
N PHE A 192 18.51 2.55 -23.31
CA PHE A 192 19.21 1.28 -23.40
C PHE A 192 20.45 1.44 -24.24
N GLY A 193 21.38 0.51 -24.08
CA GLY A 193 22.62 0.53 -24.85
C GLY A 193 23.55 -0.60 -24.43
N VAL A 194 24.75 -0.54 -25.00
CA VAL A 194 25.82 -1.52 -24.81
C VAL A 194 27.11 -0.83 -24.35
N ASP A 195 28.10 -1.60 -23.93
CA ASP A 195 29.41 -1.11 -23.51
C ASP A 195 30.24 -0.51 -24.65
N GLN A 196 30.03 -0.98 -25.89
CA GLN A 196 30.75 -0.53 -27.08
C GLN A 196 29.78 -0.19 -28.23
N PRO A 197 29.14 1.00 -28.21
CA PRO A 197 28.21 1.41 -29.26
C PRO A 197 28.88 1.42 -30.65
N GLY A 198 28.19 0.88 -31.65
CA GLY A 198 28.68 0.80 -33.03
C GLY A 198 29.42 -0.49 -33.38
N ASN A 199 29.77 -1.33 -32.40
CA ASN A 199 30.23 -2.70 -32.68
C ASN A 199 29.02 -3.58 -33.05
N LEU A 200 28.92 -3.99 -34.33
CA LEU A 200 27.79 -4.76 -34.86
C LEU A 200 27.60 -6.15 -34.22
N THR A 201 28.59 -6.64 -33.48
CA THR A 201 28.48 -7.91 -32.73
C THR A 201 27.81 -7.73 -31.36
N ARG A 202 27.65 -6.50 -30.88
CA ARG A 202 26.95 -6.15 -29.64
C ARG A 202 25.49 -5.87 -29.97
N ALA A 203 24.60 -6.74 -29.51
CA ALA A 203 23.17 -6.48 -29.62
C ALA A 203 22.71 -5.60 -28.46
N ASN A 204 21.90 -4.58 -28.78
CA ASN A 204 21.11 -3.89 -27.77
C ASN A 204 20.16 -4.87 -27.08
N PRO A 205 19.74 -4.59 -25.83
CA PRO A 205 18.72 -5.38 -25.19
C PRO A 205 17.41 -5.29 -25.99
N PHE A 206 16.67 -6.40 -26.07
CA PHE A 206 15.49 -6.50 -26.93
C PHE A 206 14.40 -7.38 -26.33
N LEU A 207 13.16 -7.17 -26.79
CA LEU A 207 12.00 -7.96 -26.44
C LEU A 207 11.90 -9.19 -27.32
N THR A 208 11.83 -10.37 -26.69
CA THR A 208 11.85 -11.64 -27.42
C THR A 208 10.56 -11.95 -28.17
N ALA A 209 9.42 -11.40 -27.73
CA ALA A 209 8.10 -11.58 -28.36
C ALA A 209 7.67 -10.44 -29.29
N SER A 210 8.49 -9.40 -29.45
CA SER A 210 8.13 -8.26 -30.32
C SER A 210 8.54 -8.54 -31.78
N PRO A 211 7.60 -8.42 -32.75
CA PRO A 211 7.91 -8.59 -34.18
C PRO A 211 8.56 -7.34 -34.80
N THR A 212 8.57 -6.21 -34.08
CA THR A 212 9.12 -4.94 -34.58
C THR A 212 10.57 -4.81 -34.17
N VAL A 213 11.49 -4.99 -35.11
CA VAL A 213 12.94 -4.90 -34.86
C VAL A 213 13.38 -3.50 -34.44
N ILE A 214 12.75 -2.48 -35.00
CA ILE A 214 13.06 -1.09 -34.71
C ILE A 214 12.24 -0.66 -33.50
N ALA A 215 12.92 -0.14 -32.48
CA ALA A 215 12.26 0.43 -31.32
C ALA A 215 11.35 1.62 -31.74
N PRO A 216 10.10 1.69 -31.26
CA PRO A 216 9.35 2.95 -31.30
C PRO A 216 10.04 3.99 -30.42
N ALA A 217 9.72 5.28 -30.61
CA ALA A 217 10.31 6.35 -29.80
C ALA A 217 10.11 6.07 -28.29
N GLY A 218 11.21 5.93 -27.54
CA GLY A 218 11.20 5.57 -26.12
C GLY A 218 11.13 4.07 -25.83
N GLY A 219 10.58 3.25 -26.73
CA GLY A 219 10.39 1.82 -26.48
C GLY A 219 11.65 0.96 -26.66
N LEU A 220 11.53 -0.32 -26.34
CA LEU A 220 12.58 -1.32 -26.53
C LEU A 220 12.47 -1.98 -27.92
N PRO A 221 13.59 -2.28 -28.60
CA PRO A 221 13.56 -2.96 -29.89
C PRO A 221 13.11 -4.42 -29.73
N GLY A 222 12.52 -4.99 -30.77
CA GLY A 222 12.17 -6.40 -30.86
C GLY A 222 13.23 -7.22 -31.61
N ASN A 223 13.01 -8.52 -31.68
CA ASN A 223 13.85 -9.43 -32.47
C ASN A 223 13.35 -9.56 -33.92
N SER A 224 14.25 -9.83 -34.87
CA SER A 224 13.92 -10.01 -36.30
C SER A 224 13.08 -11.22 -36.66
N GLY A 225 12.92 -12.18 -35.74
CA GLY A 225 12.15 -13.39 -35.98
C GLY A 225 11.42 -13.93 -34.75
N ALA A 226 10.83 -13.05 -33.93
CA ALA A 226 10.01 -13.35 -32.73
C ALA A 226 10.30 -14.72 -32.09
N LEU A 227 11.15 -14.73 -31.06
CA LEU A 227 11.58 -15.96 -30.38
C LEU A 227 10.47 -16.59 -29.54
N ASP A 228 9.62 -15.75 -28.97
CA ASP A 228 8.54 -16.15 -28.07
C ASP A 228 7.17 -15.72 -28.64
N PRO A 229 6.09 -16.48 -28.38
CA PRO A 229 4.74 -16.03 -28.65
C PRO A 229 4.40 -14.72 -27.91
N VAL A 230 3.46 -13.95 -28.47
CA VAL A 230 2.88 -12.77 -27.79
C VAL A 230 2.33 -13.19 -26.43
N GLY A 231 2.70 -12.44 -25.37
CA GLY A 231 2.35 -12.77 -23.99
C GLY A 231 3.31 -13.73 -23.28
N GLN A 232 4.31 -14.29 -23.98
CA GLN A 232 5.31 -15.22 -23.41
C GLN A 232 6.76 -14.69 -23.50
N GLY A 233 6.93 -13.45 -23.96
CA GLY A 233 8.23 -12.82 -24.11
C GLY A 233 8.93 -12.44 -22.80
N VAL A 234 10.16 -11.99 -22.95
CA VAL A 234 11.02 -11.43 -21.91
C VAL A 234 11.84 -10.27 -22.47
N LEU A 235 12.44 -9.47 -21.59
CA LEU A 235 13.53 -8.58 -21.97
C LEU A 235 14.85 -9.34 -21.88
N ARG A 236 15.53 -9.50 -23.01
CA ARG A 236 16.87 -10.09 -23.07
C ARG A 236 17.94 -9.00 -23.01
N LEU A 237 18.86 -9.11 -22.06
CA LEU A 237 19.99 -8.19 -21.89
C LEU A 237 21.25 -8.71 -22.60
N THR A 238 21.55 -10.01 -22.50
CA THR A 238 22.71 -10.61 -23.19
C THR A 238 22.35 -11.94 -23.86
N ASN A 239 23.13 -12.30 -24.88
CA ASN A 239 23.12 -13.62 -25.50
C ASN A 239 24.29 -14.49 -24.99
N VAL A 240 24.38 -15.75 -25.44
CA VAL A 240 25.55 -16.64 -25.25
C VAL A 240 26.75 -16.26 -26.13
N SER A 241 27.16 -14.99 -26.05
CA SER A 241 28.31 -14.43 -26.77
C SER A 241 29.32 -13.91 -25.76
N ASN A 242 30.62 -13.98 -26.09
CA ASN A 242 31.66 -13.53 -25.16
C ASN A 242 31.76 -12.01 -25.06
N ASN A 243 32.20 -11.57 -23.89
CA ASN A 243 32.67 -10.21 -23.59
C ASN A 243 31.65 -9.09 -23.80
N GLN A 244 30.34 -9.30 -23.68
CA GLN A 244 29.33 -8.25 -23.96
C GLN A 244 28.80 -7.61 -22.67
N ALA A 245 28.33 -6.37 -22.74
CA ALA A 245 27.50 -5.79 -21.69
C ALA A 245 26.35 -4.99 -22.31
N ALA A 246 25.20 -5.01 -21.65
CA ALA A 246 24.04 -4.22 -22.02
C ALA A 246 23.34 -3.67 -20.79
N PHE A 247 22.63 -2.57 -20.95
CA PHE A 247 21.76 -2.03 -19.92
C PHE A 247 20.42 -1.57 -20.49
N VAL A 248 19.42 -1.56 -19.62
CA VAL A 248 18.13 -0.90 -19.81
C VAL A 248 17.87 -0.02 -18.58
N LEU A 249 17.32 1.16 -18.78
CA LEU A 249 17.05 2.13 -17.74
C LEU A 249 15.68 2.75 -17.97
N TYR A 250 14.86 2.74 -16.94
CA TYR A 250 13.62 3.50 -16.94
C TYR A 250 13.94 4.99 -16.79
N ASN A 251 13.77 5.77 -17.85
CA ASN A 251 14.28 7.15 -17.94
C ASN A 251 13.41 8.19 -17.22
N ARG A 252 12.62 7.77 -16.24
CA ARG A 252 11.81 8.66 -15.42
C ARG A 252 12.33 8.64 -13.99
N ALA A 253 12.65 9.82 -13.49
CA ALA A 253 13.13 9.99 -12.14
C ALA A 253 12.00 9.72 -11.12
N LEU A 254 12.35 9.00 -10.06
CA LEU A 254 11.52 8.67 -8.90
C LEU A 254 12.07 9.42 -7.67
N PRO A 255 11.23 9.89 -6.73
CA PRO A 255 11.73 10.43 -5.46
C PRO A 255 12.52 9.38 -4.68
N SER A 256 13.69 9.74 -4.15
CA SER A 256 14.55 8.77 -3.45
C SER A 256 14.04 8.36 -2.07
N ASN A 257 13.09 9.12 -1.52
CA ASN A 257 12.44 8.90 -0.22
C ASN A 257 11.08 8.20 -0.34
N ALA A 258 10.63 7.82 -1.54
CA ALA A 258 9.32 7.21 -1.75
C ALA A 258 9.14 5.89 -0.96
N GLY A 259 10.24 5.18 -0.73
CA GLY A 259 10.21 3.76 -0.40
C GLY A 259 9.79 2.97 -1.64
N LEU A 260 10.49 1.90 -1.98
CA LEU A 260 10.26 1.13 -3.21
C LEU A 260 10.24 -0.36 -2.88
N SER A 261 9.21 -1.06 -3.34
CA SER A 261 9.17 -2.52 -3.42
C SER A 261 9.21 -2.90 -4.90
N ILE A 262 10.30 -3.55 -5.30
CA ILE A 262 10.57 -3.99 -6.67
C ILE A 262 10.55 -5.51 -6.70
N THR A 263 9.73 -6.10 -7.58
CA THR A 263 9.71 -7.54 -7.83
C THR A 263 9.93 -7.81 -9.31
N PHE A 264 10.72 -8.83 -9.65
CA PHE A 264 10.91 -9.29 -11.02
C PHE A 264 11.32 -10.76 -11.05
N ASP A 265 11.10 -11.41 -12.18
CA ASP A 265 11.69 -12.71 -12.46
C ASP A 265 13.00 -12.52 -13.22
N LEU A 266 14.04 -13.22 -12.77
CA LEU A 266 15.37 -13.29 -13.35
C LEU A 266 15.60 -14.68 -13.95
N PHE A 267 16.28 -14.73 -15.10
CA PHE A 267 16.66 -15.97 -15.77
C PHE A 267 18.12 -15.90 -16.21
N ALA A 268 18.87 -16.95 -15.87
CA ALA A 268 20.26 -17.09 -16.29
C ALA A 268 20.56 -18.54 -16.72
N TYR A 269 20.72 -18.77 -18.03
CA TYR A 269 20.77 -20.12 -18.60
C TYR A 269 21.40 -20.22 -19.99
N GLY A 270 21.58 -21.46 -20.45
CA GLY A 270 21.90 -21.80 -21.84
C GLY A 270 23.35 -21.63 -22.26
N GLY A 271 24.20 -21.03 -21.41
CA GLY A 271 25.62 -20.86 -21.65
C GLY A 271 26.49 -21.74 -20.73
N THR A 272 27.60 -21.16 -20.28
CA THR A 272 28.65 -21.80 -19.49
C THR A 272 28.79 -21.23 -18.06
N GLY A 273 27.85 -20.38 -17.62
CA GLY A 273 27.72 -19.99 -16.21
C GLY A 273 28.34 -18.64 -15.80
N ALA A 274 28.21 -17.58 -16.61
CA ALA A 274 28.71 -16.24 -16.25
C ALA A 274 28.12 -15.09 -17.10
N ASP A 275 28.31 -13.82 -16.69
CA ASP A 275 28.85 -13.38 -15.39
C ASP A 275 27.73 -13.00 -14.41
N GLY A 276 26.54 -12.67 -14.91
CA GLY A 276 25.38 -12.32 -14.13
C GLY A 276 24.70 -11.03 -14.58
N LEU A 277 23.81 -10.55 -13.71
CA LEU A 277 22.94 -9.39 -13.94
C LEU A 277 22.95 -8.48 -12.70
N SER A 278 22.73 -7.19 -12.90
CA SER A 278 22.57 -6.21 -11.84
C SER A 278 21.27 -5.43 -11.97
N PHE A 279 20.57 -5.23 -10.86
CA PHE A 279 19.61 -4.13 -10.70
C PHE A 279 20.37 -2.94 -10.15
N PHE A 280 20.12 -1.74 -10.67
CA PHE A 280 20.85 -0.57 -10.20
C PHE A 280 19.98 0.68 -10.13
N LEU A 281 20.42 1.61 -9.28
CA LEU A 281 19.91 2.96 -9.17
C LEU A 281 20.97 3.95 -9.66
N ILE A 282 20.52 4.96 -10.38
CA ILE A 282 21.35 6.11 -10.79
C ILE A 282 20.71 7.41 -10.31
N ASP A 283 21.50 8.47 -10.25
CA ASP A 283 21.00 9.84 -10.10
C ASP A 283 19.92 10.15 -11.15
N GLY A 284 18.76 10.62 -10.71
CA GLY A 284 17.61 10.89 -11.59
C GLY A 284 17.87 11.95 -12.66
N THR A 285 18.91 12.76 -12.52
CA THR A 285 19.33 13.73 -13.55
C THR A 285 20.18 13.12 -14.66
N ALA A 286 20.78 11.95 -14.43
CA ALA A 286 21.64 11.29 -15.40
C ALA A 286 20.84 10.61 -16.54
N SER A 287 21.46 10.54 -17.72
CA SER A 287 20.91 9.90 -18.92
C SER A 287 22.02 9.15 -19.66
N PRO A 288 22.50 8.01 -19.10
CA PRO A 288 23.58 7.24 -19.70
C PRO A 288 23.20 6.73 -21.10
N THR A 289 24.19 6.60 -21.97
CA THR A 289 24.04 6.04 -23.33
C THR A 289 24.83 4.74 -23.52
N THR A 290 25.66 4.37 -22.54
CA THR A 290 26.51 3.18 -22.55
C THR A 290 26.31 2.38 -21.27
N ALA A 291 26.38 1.05 -21.40
CA ALA A 291 26.50 0.19 -20.24
C ALA A 291 27.84 0.42 -19.52
N GLY A 292 27.96 -0.10 -18.31
CA GLY A 292 29.25 -0.33 -17.66
C GLY A 292 30.05 -1.42 -18.38
N ALA A 293 31.16 -1.85 -17.78
CA ALA A 293 32.04 -2.80 -18.43
C ALA A 293 31.40 -4.20 -18.58
N PHE A 294 31.93 -5.02 -19.50
CA PHE A 294 31.57 -6.44 -19.63
C PHE A 294 32.28 -7.33 -18.60
N GLY A 295 31.88 -8.61 -18.52
CA GLY A 295 32.41 -9.58 -17.56
C GLY A 295 31.96 -9.33 -16.13
N GLY A 296 32.89 -9.41 -15.17
CA GLY A 296 32.62 -9.31 -13.73
C GLY A 296 32.06 -7.98 -13.20
N SER A 297 31.86 -6.98 -14.03
CA SER A 297 31.22 -5.70 -13.68
C SER A 297 29.69 -5.72 -13.80
N LEU A 298 29.12 -6.79 -14.35
CA LEU A 298 27.67 -7.00 -14.55
C LEU A 298 26.99 -5.85 -15.31
N GLY A 299 27.72 -5.23 -16.24
CA GLY A 299 27.27 -4.06 -17.00
C GLY A 299 26.94 -2.82 -16.17
N TYR A 300 27.20 -2.81 -14.86
CA TYR A 300 26.98 -1.66 -13.98
C TYR A 300 28.29 -0.99 -13.57
N ALA A 301 29.22 -1.76 -13.02
CA ALA A 301 30.46 -1.24 -12.46
C ALA A 301 31.50 -0.92 -13.54
N ASN A 302 32.55 -0.19 -13.15
CA ASN A 302 33.72 0.00 -13.99
C ASN A 302 34.59 -1.25 -14.04
N ARG A 303 35.45 -1.32 -15.06
CA ARG A 303 36.63 -2.18 -15.11
C ARG A 303 37.84 -1.26 -15.18
N THR A 304 38.89 -1.58 -14.44
CA THR A 304 40.08 -0.71 -14.37
C THR A 304 41.39 -1.37 -14.80
N GLU A 305 41.38 -2.64 -15.20
CA GLU A 305 42.52 -3.36 -15.82
C GLU A 305 42.05 -4.40 -16.86
N PRO A 306 42.80 -4.67 -17.94
CA PRO A 306 44.01 -3.97 -18.40
C PRO A 306 43.70 -2.66 -19.13
N THR A 307 42.41 -2.40 -19.40
CA THR A 307 41.90 -1.16 -19.95
C THR A 307 40.80 -0.63 -19.03
N VAL A 308 40.83 0.68 -18.79
CA VAL A 308 39.79 1.35 -18.01
C VAL A 308 38.54 1.48 -18.85
N ILE A 309 37.48 0.76 -18.46
CA ILE A 309 36.14 0.89 -19.02
C ILE A 309 35.26 1.48 -17.91
N PRO A 310 34.63 2.64 -18.11
CA PRO A 310 33.76 3.25 -17.10
C PRO A 310 32.57 2.35 -16.72
N GLY A 311 32.03 2.57 -15.52
CA GLY A 311 30.71 2.06 -15.15
C GLY A 311 29.59 2.97 -15.66
N VAL A 312 28.34 2.61 -15.36
CA VAL A 312 27.15 3.36 -15.79
C VAL A 312 27.16 4.78 -15.23
N GLN A 313 27.14 5.78 -16.12
CA GLN A 313 27.07 7.19 -15.73
C GLN A 313 25.90 7.47 -14.79
N GLY A 314 26.17 8.21 -13.71
CA GLY A 314 25.20 8.52 -12.67
C GLY A 314 24.98 7.40 -11.66
N GLY A 315 25.69 6.26 -11.78
CA GLY A 315 25.58 5.13 -10.87
C GLY A 315 25.56 5.54 -9.41
N PHE A 316 24.51 5.18 -8.69
CA PHE A 316 24.36 5.45 -7.26
C PHE A 316 24.53 4.18 -6.45
N LEU A 317 23.78 3.12 -6.78
CA LEU A 317 23.79 1.84 -6.06
C LEU A 317 23.61 0.71 -7.06
N GLY A 318 24.43 -0.35 -6.99
CA GLY A 318 24.27 -1.56 -7.79
C GLY A 318 24.06 -2.79 -6.93
N ILE A 319 23.06 -3.59 -7.26
CA ILE A 319 22.73 -4.87 -6.65
C ILE A 319 23.01 -5.94 -7.71
N GLY A 320 24.12 -6.66 -7.57
CA GLY A 320 24.54 -7.71 -8.49
C GLY A 320 24.06 -9.07 -8.05
N PHE A 321 23.51 -9.83 -9.00
CA PHE A 321 23.25 -11.25 -8.95
C PHE A 321 24.40 -11.91 -9.74
N ASP A 322 25.45 -12.24 -9.01
CA ASP A 322 26.78 -12.58 -9.53
C ASP A 322 26.96 -14.09 -9.61
N GLU A 323 26.96 -14.63 -10.84
CA GLU A 323 27.11 -16.07 -11.09
C GLU A 323 28.57 -16.50 -10.90
N PHE A 324 29.52 -15.67 -11.34
CA PHE A 324 30.93 -16.06 -11.43
C PHE A 324 31.73 -15.71 -10.17
N GLY A 325 31.36 -14.63 -9.47
CA GLY A 325 31.98 -14.23 -8.21
C GLY A 325 32.93 -13.03 -8.28
N ASN A 326 32.99 -12.33 -9.42
CA ASN A 326 33.83 -11.14 -9.60
C ASN A 326 33.17 -9.89 -9.00
N PHE A 327 31.86 -9.73 -9.23
CA PHE A 327 31.13 -8.55 -8.78
C PHE A 327 31.00 -8.53 -7.24
N SER A 328 30.94 -9.70 -6.64
CA SER A 328 30.90 -9.93 -5.20
C SER A 328 32.28 -9.92 -4.54
N ASN A 329 33.38 -9.90 -5.29
CA ASN A 329 34.72 -9.92 -4.72
C ASN A 329 35.09 -8.56 -4.07
N PRO A 330 35.43 -8.51 -2.76
CA PRO A 330 35.86 -7.26 -2.11
C PRO A 330 37.20 -6.72 -2.62
N ASN A 331 38.04 -7.59 -3.17
CA ASN A 331 39.40 -7.28 -3.61
C ASN A 331 39.49 -7.00 -5.12
N GLU A 332 38.41 -7.25 -5.87
CA GLU A 332 38.40 -7.08 -7.32
C GLU A 332 37.23 -6.17 -7.74
N GLY A 333 37.53 -5.19 -8.58
CA GLY A 333 36.55 -4.48 -9.41
C GLY A 333 36.99 -4.51 -10.88
N ARG A 334 37.75 -5.53 -11.28
CA ARG A 334 38.54 -5.57 -12.53
C ARG A 334 38.58 -7.01 -13.05
N ILE A 335 38.49 -7.20 -14.37
CA ILE A 335 38.36 -8.53 -15.01
C ILE A 335 39.54 -9.47 -14.69
N GLY A 336 39.22 -10.76 -14.59
CA GLY A 336 40.11 -11.85 -14.21
C GLY A 336 41.31 -12.14 -15.10
N THR A 337 42.32 -12.70 -14.45
CA THR A 337 43.02 -13.92 -14.88
C THR A 337 43.34 -14.77 -13.64
N ALA A 338 42.80 -16.00 -13.60
CA ALA A 338 42.94 -17.03 -12.55
C ALA A 338 42.31 -16.70 -11.18
N PRO A 339 41.74 -17.69 -10.46
CA PRO A 339 41.18 -17.49 -9.13
C PRO A 339 42.27 -17.05 -8.14
N GLY A 340 42.26 -15.76 -7.80
CA GLY A 340 42.85 -15.25 -6.56
C GLY A 340 41.99 -15.60 -5.33
N SER A 341 42.46 -15.28 -4.13
CA SER A 341 41.70 -15.50 -2.89
C SER A 341 40.53 -14.51 -2.77
N GLY A 342 39.28 -14.98 -2.73
CA GLY A 342 38.11 -14.16 -2.35
C GLY A 342 36.90 -14.15 -3.28
N PHE A 343 36.86 -14.98 -4.33
CA PHE A 343 35.69 -15.14 -5.21
C PHE A 343 34.50 -15.70 -4.44
N VAL A 344 33.31 -15.14 -4.68
CA VAL A 344 32.06 -15.64 -4.11
C VAL A 344 31.05 -15.82 -5.24
N SER A 345 31.12 -16.95 -5.94
CA SER A 345 30.14 -17.30 -6.98
C SER A 345 28.75 -17.48 -6.38
N ASP A 346 27.73 -17.36 -7.22
CA ASP A 346 26.31 -17.46 -6.83
C ASP A 346 25.98 -16.55 -5.64
N ALA A 347 26.27 -15.26 -5.77
CA ALA A 347 26.12 -14.31 -4.67
C ALA A 347 25.27 -13.11 -5.05
N VAL A 348 24.56 -12.58 -4.05
CA VAL A 348 24.01 -11.23 -4.14
C VAL A 348 25.02 -10.27 -3.52
N ALA A 349 25.41 -9.23 -4.25
CA ALA A 349 26.38 -8.26 -3.79
C ALA A 349 25.95 -6.81 -4.06
N ILE A 350 26.43 -5.91 -3.23
CA ILE A 350 26.15 -4.47 -3.34
C ILE A 350 27.44 -3.74 -3.68
N ARG A 351 27.36 -2.88 -4.72
CA ARG A 351 28.39 -1.92 -5.08
C ARG A 351 27.89 -0.50 -5.00
N GLY A 352 28.81 0.41 -4.68
CA GLY A 352 28.55 1.82 -4.50
C GLY A 352 28.51 2.62 -5.80
N SER A 353 28.52 3.95 -5.63
CA SER A 353 28.29 4.91 -6.69
C SER A 353 29.48 5.12 -7.62
N GLN A 354 29.24 5.77 -8.76
CA GLN A 354 30.25 6.30 -9.66
C GLN A 354 31.28 7.17 -8.91
N ALA A 355 30.82 7.99 -7.96
CA ALA A 355 31.69 8.85 -7.15
C ALA A 355 32.64 8.05 -6.24
N SER A 356 32.21 6.88 -5.78
CA SER A 356 33.05 5.94 -5.02
C SER A 356 33.92 5.04 -5.90
N GLY A 357 33.83 5.17 -7.23
CA GLY A 357 34.46 4.25 -8.16
C GLY A 357 33.85 2.84 -8.12
N TYR A 358 32.56 2.73 -7.80
CA TYR A 358 31.81 1.47 -7.68
C TYR A 358 32.40 0.50 -6.65
N ALA A 359 32.78 1.05 -5.50
CA ALA A 359 33.38 0.30 -4.40
C ALA A 359 32.48 -0.87 -3.98
N PHE A 360 33.10 -2.01 -3.67
CA PHE A 360 32.41 -3.12 -3.04
C PHE A 360 31.91 -2.72 -1.65
N LEU A 361 30.68 -3.08 -1.30
CA LEU A 361 30.07 -2.75 0.00
C LEU A 361 29.75 -3.99 0.82
N THR A 362 29.08 -4.99 0.24
CA THR A 362 28.74 -6.24 0.92
C THR A 362 28.37 -7.34 -0.08
N ASN A 363 28.43 -8.60 0.33
CA ASN A 363 27.91 -9.74 -0.41
C ASN A 363 27.27 -10.75 0.55
N ASN A 364 26.51 -11.67 -0.02
CA ASN A 364 26.10 -12.90 0.63
C ASN A 364 26.00 -14.01 -0.43
N GLN A 365 26.69 -15.11 -0.17
CA GLN A 365 26.63 -16.29 -1.04
C GLN A 365 25.29 -16.99 -0.86
N LEU A 366 24.67 -17.35 -1.97
CA LEU A 366 23.43 -18.10 -1.98
C LEU A 366 23.75 -19.59 -1.80
N ALA A 367 22.92 -20.28 -1.02
CA ALA A 367 23.04 -21.73 -0.85
C ALA A 367 22.64 -22.51 -2.12
N PHE A 368 22.01 -21.82 -3.07
CA PHE A 368 21.51 -22.30 -4.35
C PHE A 368 22.12 -21.45 -5.47
N GLY A 369 22.28 -22.04 -6.66
CA GLY A 369 22.81 -21.31 -7.81
C GLY A 369 21.86 -20.21 -8.31
N ILE A 370 22.42 -19.08 -8.73
CA ILE A 370 21.69 -18.04 -9.46
C ILE A 370 21.34 -18.56 -10.84
N ASP A 371 22.29 -19.26 -11.45
CA ASP A 371 22.13 -19.89 -12.74
C ASP A 371 21.79 -21.38 -12.59
N THR A 372 21.50 -22.00 -13.73
CA THR A 372 21.37 -23.46 -13.81
C THR A 372 22.18 -23.90 -15.03
N PRO A 373 23.50 -24.12 -14.86
CA PRO A 373 24.41 -24.27 -15.99
C PRO A 373 24.20 -25.62 -16.68
N GLY A 374 24.20 -25.62 -18.02
CA GLY A 374 24.11 -26.84 -18.83
C GLY A 374 23.25 -26.71 -20.09
N ALA A 375 23.65 -27.45 -21.14
CA ALA A 375 22.86 -27.56 -22.37
C ALA A 375 21.53 -28.30 -22.08
N GLY A 376 20.38 -27.66 -22.37
CA GLY A 376 19.05 -28.28 -22.27
C GLY A 376 18.17 -27.82 -21.10
N VAL A 377 18.64 -26.89 -20.26
CA VAL A 377 17.81 -26.25 -19.22
C VAL A 377 16.81 -25.30 -19.88
N THR A 378 15.54 -25.39 -19.49
CA THR A 378 14.51 -24.47 -19.98
C THR A 378 14.58 -23.13 -19.23
N ARG A 379 14.11 -22.06 -19.87
CA ARG A 379 14.01 -20.73 -19.24
C ARG A 379 13.30 -20.80 -17.88
N ASP A 380 12.13 -21.46 -17.81
CA ASP A 380 11.36 -21.53 -16.56
C ASP A 380 12.05 -22.35 -15.46
N GLN A 381 12.87 -23.36 -15.81
CA GLN A 381 13.72 -24.06 -14.83
C GLN A 381 14.79 -23.16 -14.22
N ALA A 382 15.33 -22.23 -15.01
CA ALA A 382 16.33 -21.25 -14.57
C ALA A 382 15.72 -20.01 -13.89
N ARG A 383 14.40 -19.99 -13.67
CA ARG A 383 13.73 -18.86 -13.04
C ARG A 383 14.15 -18.69 -11.59
N ARG A 384 14.45 -17.45 -11.21
CA ARG A 384 14.54 -16.97 -9.83
C ARG A 384 13.64 -15.76 -9.68
N ARG A 385 12.79 -15.72 -8.66
CA ARG A 385 11.96 -14.54 -8.41
C ARG A 385 12.68 -13.68 -7.37
N VAL A 386 12.88 -12.42 -7.69
CA VAL A 386 13.62 -11.47 -6.86
C VAL A 386 12.66 -10.43 -6.30
N LYS A 387 12.87 -10.08 -5.03
CA LYS A 387 12.26 -8.91 -4.40
C LYS A 387 13.34 -8.02 -3.81
N ILE A 388 13.23 -6.72 -4.05
CA ILE A 388 14.09 -5.68 -3.51
C ILE A 388 13.20 -4.66 -2.81
N ASP A 389 13.40 -4.51 -1.50
CA ASP A 389 12.69 -3.52 -0.69
C ASP A 389 13.65 -2.42 -0.28
N ILE A 390 13.31 -1.17 -0.55
CA ILE A 390 13.98 0.02 -0.03
C ILE A 390 12.95 0.77 0.78
N THR A 391 13.06 0.77 2.09
CA THR A 391 12.13 1.53 2.94
C THR A 391 12.31 3.04 2.76
N GLN A 392 11.33 3.84 3.16
CA GLN A 392 11.45 5.31 3.20
C GLN A 392 12.65 5.81 4.03
N ALA A 393 13.08 5.02 5.02
CA ALA A 393 14.27 5.30 5.82
C ALA A 393 15.60 4.96 5.09
N GLY A 394 15.53 4.49 3.85
CA GLY A 394 16.69 4.09 3.05
C GLY A 394 17.30 2.75 3.49
N LEU A 395 16.52 1.87 4.12
CA LEU A 395 16.96 0.50 4.43
C LEU A 395 16.61 -0.43 3.26
N LEU A 396 17.63 -0.99 2.63
CA LEU A 396 17.57 -1.94 1.53
C LEU A 396 17.57 -3.39 2.06
N SER A 397 16.65 -4.21 1.54
CA SER A 397 16.69 -5.66 1.67
C SER A 397 16.53 -6.32 0.31
N VAL A 398 17.19 -7.46 0.10
CA VAL A 398 17.09 -8.25 -1.13
C VAL A 398 16.67 -9.66 -0.75
N GLN A 399 15.64 -10.17 -1.42
CA GLN A 399 15.16 -11.53 -1.29
C GLN A 399 15.13 -12.22 -2.66
N ILE A 400 15.34 -13.53 -2.67
CA ILE A 400 15.38 -14.34 -3.87
C ILE A 400 14.73 -15.71 -3.61
N ASP A 401 13.53 -15.89 -4.16
CA ASP A 401 12.80 -17.15 -4.19
C ASP A 401 13.47 -18.07 -5.20
N SER A 402 14.07 -19.13 -4.68
CA SER A 402 14.99 -19.98 -5.42
C SER A 402 14.53 -21.42 -5.50
N ASN A 403 13.61 -21.80 -4.63
CA ASN A 403 12.90 -23.08 -4.71
C ASN A 403 11.63 -22.98 -5.58
N GLN A 404 11.25 -21.76 -6.01
CA GLN A 404 10.09 -21.42 -6.84
C GLN A 404 8.72 -21.71 -6.20
N ASP A 405 8.63 -21.70 -4.86
CA ASP A 405 7.36 -21.89 -4.16
C ASP A 405 6.54 -20.59 -3.99
N ASN A 406 7.11 -19.45 -4.42
CA ASN A 406 6.55 -18.10 -4.30
C ASN A 406 6.45 -17.59 -2.86
N ASP A 407 7.29 -18.10 -1.97
CA ASP A 407 7.61 -17.47 -0.72
C ASP A 407 9.07 -16.95 -0.71
N PHE A 408 9.39 -16.11 0.26
CA PHE A 408 10.74 -15.55 0.44
C PHE A 408 11.22 -15.76 1.88
N ASN A 409 10.58 -16.67 2.62
CA ASN A 409 10.77 -16.83 4.06
C ASN A 409 11.68 -18.01 4.38
N ASP A 410 12.12 -18.74 3.37
CA ASP A 410 13.02 -19.85 3.54
C ASP A 410 14.43 -19.42 3.98
N PRO A 411 15.12 -20.30 4.74
CA PRO A 411 16.52 -20.09 5.08
C PRO A 411 17.39 -19.92 3.82
N GLY A 412 18.10 -18.79 3.72
CA GLY A 412 19.00 -18.49 2.59
C GLY A 412 18.39 -17.61 1.50
N GLU A 413 17.07 -17.37 1.53
CA GLU A 413 16.39 -16.54 0.52
C GLU A 413 16.40 -15.04 0.83
N ARG A 414 17.05 -14.63 1.92
CA ARG A 414 17.18 -13.22 2.36
C ARG A 414 18.65 -12.81 2.46
N PRO A 415 19.41 -12.82 1.35
CA PRO A 415 20.85 -12.58 1.35
C PRO A 415 21.25 -11.24 1.95
N ILE A 416 20.43 -10.20 1.75
CA ILE A 416 20.69 -8.86 2.28
C ILE A 416 19.47 -8.38 3.07
N THR A 417 19.70 -7.91 4.30
CA THR A 417 18.65 -7.35 5.16
C THR A 417 19.08 -6.04 5.78
N ASN A 418 18.22 -5.01 5.66
CA ASN A 418 18.39 -3.68 6.26
C ASN A 418 19.74 -2.99 5.98
N PHE A 419 20.29 -3.16 4.78
CA PHE A 419 21.47 -2.44 4.33
C PHE A 419 21.15 -0.94 4.20
N SER A 420 21.95 -0.07 4.82
CA SER A 420 21.68 1.37 4.81
C SER A 420 22.13 2.01 3.48
N VAL A 421 21.21 2.40 2.61
CA VAL A 421 21.52 3.04 1.32
C VAL A 421 22.31 4.35 1.49
N SER A 422 22.12 5.07 2.60
CA SER A 422 22.92 6.26 2.92
C SER A 422 24.42 5.98 3.11
N SER A 423 24.81 4.73 3.41
CA SER A 423 26.23 4.37 3.56
C SER A 423 26.98 4.26 2.23
N VAL A 424 26.29 4.44 1.10
CA VAL A 424 26.84 4.28 -0.25
C VAL A 424 27.71 5.46 -0.68
N SER A 425 27.28 6.69 -0.39
CA SER A 425 28.03 7.91 -0.73
C SER A 425 27.79 9.08 0.23
N GLY A 426 27.16 8.85 1.39
CA GLY A 426 26.88 9.88 2.40
C GLY A 426 25.74 10.85 2.05
N LEU A 427 25.45 11.06 0.76
CA LEU A 427 24.31 11.82 0.26
C LEU A 427 23.56 11.02 -0.81
N THR A 428 22.26 10.81 -0.59
CA THR A 428 21.34 10.20 -1.55
C THR A 428 20.85 11.28 -2.51
N PRO A 429 20.89 11.06 -3.85
CA PRO A 429 20.27 11.96 -4.82
C PRO A 429 18.80 12.25 -4.47
N ALA A 430 18.32 13.46 -4.76
CA ALA A 430 16.91 13.82 -4.49
C ALA A 430 15.94 12.96 -5.31
N THR A 431 16.35 12.56 -6.51
CA THR A 431 15.61 11.63 -7.36
C THR A 431 16.53 10.54 -7.89
N LEU A 432 15.97 9.38 -8.17
CA LEU A 432 16.67 8.20 -8.68
C LEU A 432 15.97 7.65 -9.92
N LYS A 433 16.72 7.12 -10.88
CA LYS A 433 16.19 6.21 -11.90
C LYS A 433 16.68 4.81 -11.60
N PHE A 434 15.94 3.79 -12.03
CA PHE A 434 16.37 2.40 -11.91
C PHE A 434 16.59 1.77 -13.27
N GLY A 435 17.41 0.73 -13.29
CA GLY A 435 17.68 -0.05 -14.49
C GLY A 435 18.19 -1.43 -14.18
N PHE A 436 18.39 -2.19 -15.25
CA PHE A 436 19.04 -3.50 -15.23
C PHE A 436 20.22 -3.47 -16.17
N ALA A 437 21.31 -4.12 -15.80
CA ALA A 437 22.42 -4.38 -16.69
C ALA A 437 22.86 -5.83 -16.55
N ALA A 438 23.45 -6.39 -17.59
CA ALA A 438 24.03 -7.72 -17.54
C ALA A 438 25.25 -7.77 -18.43
N SER A 439 26.13 -8.73 -18.16
CA SER A 439 27.30 -8.95 -18.98
C SER A 439 27.79 -10.38 -19.02
N THR A 440 28.61 -10.65 -20.02
CA THR A 440 29.33 -11.90 -20.19
C THR A 440 30.81 -11.61 -20.38
N GLY A 441 31.65 -12.60 -20.09
CA GLY A 441 33.10 -12.56 -20.19
C GLY A 441 33.56 -13.68 -21.12
N ASN A 442 34.51 -14.49 -20.64
CA ASN A 442 34.93 -15.72 -21.33
C ASN A 442 33.92 -16.87 -21.15
N LEU A 443 33.11 -16.79 -20.09
CA LEU A 443 31.94 -17.62 -19.87
C LEU A 443 30.69 -16.78 -20.14
N THR A 444 29.56 -17.45 -20.42
CA THR A 444 28.36 -16.78 -20.92
C THR A 444 27.08 -17.37 -20.34
N ASN A 445 25.99 -16.62 -20.40
CA ASN A 445 24.61 -17.07 -20.25
C ASN A 445 23.68 -16.09 -21.00
N PHE A 446 22.47 -16.56 -21.31
CA PHE A 446 21.35 -15.64 -21.54
C PHE A 446 20.99 -15.00 -20.21
N HIS A 447 20.94 -13.67 -20.17
CA HIS A 447 20.42 -12.93 -19.02
C HIS A 447 19.13 -12.24 -19.44
N GLU A 448 18.03 -12.62 -18.79
CA GLU A 448 16.70 -12.14 -19.13
C GLU A 448 15.92 -11.72 -17.89
N ILE A 449 14.97 -10.80 -18.05
CA ILE A 449 14.03 -10.39 -17.01
C ILE A 449 12.59 -10.41 -17.52
N ARG A 450 11.65 -10.69 -16.61
CA ARG A 450 10.20 -10.70 -16.85
C ARG A 450 9.45 -10.20 -15.61
N ASN A 451 8.19 -9.80 -15.77
CA ASN A 451 7.27 -9.53 -14.66
C ASN A 451 7.80 -8.50 -13.63
N LEU A 452 8.38 -7.42 -14.13
CA LEU A 452 8.82 -6.30 -13.32
C LEU A 452 7.60 -5.55 -12.76
N SER A 453 7.52 -5.47 -11.44
CA SER A 453 6.61 -4.57 -10.75
C SER A 453 7.42 -3.71 -9.80
N ILE A 454 7.20 -2.41 -9.86
CA ILE A 454 7.71 -1.45 -8.89
C ILE A 454 6.47 -0.80 -8.30
N THR A 455 6.45 -0.82 -6.97
CA THR A 455 5.44 -0.21 -6.13
C THR A 455 6.19 0.65 -5.13
N ASP A 456 5.58 1.72 -4.63
CA ASP A 456 6.10 2.33 -3.43
C ASP A 456 5.85 1.44 -2.21
N ASP A 457 6.69 1.58 -1.19
CA ASP A 457 6.50 0.92 0.12
C ASP A 457 5.46 1.68 0.98
N ILE A 458 4.48 2.29 0.33
CA ILE A 458 3.26 2.67 1.00
C ILE A 458 2.42 1.40 0.99
N THR A 459 2.53 0.59 2.05
CA THR A 459 1.54 -0.45 2.33
C THR A 459 0.15 0.11 2.02
N PRO A 460 -0.66 -0.51 1.13
CA PRO A 460 -1.96 0.05 0.80
C PRO A 460 -2.75 0.21 2.10
N ILE A 461 -3.05 1.48 2.39
CA ILE A 461 -4.07 1.84 3.37
C ILE A 461 -5.35 1.34 2.74
N VAL A 462 -5.90 0.22 3.22
CA VAL A 462 -7.30 -0.11 2.92
C VAL A 462 -8.10 1.11 3.39
N PRO A 463 -8.85 1.78 2.49
CA PRO A 463 -9.51 3.02 2.85
C PRO A 463 -10.53 2.78 3.97
N PRO A 464 -10.73 3.74 4.88
CA PRO A 464 -11.92 3.76 5.71
C PRO A 464 -13.15 3.71 4.80
N VAL A 465 -14.06 2.77 5.06
CA VAL A 465 -15.43 2.87 4.53
C VAL A 465 -16.03 4.13 5.13
N VAL A 466 -16.22 5.17 4.32
CA VAL A 466 -16.99 6.35 4.70
C VAL A 466 -18.44 5.89 4.90
N PRO A 467 -19.02 5.97 6.11
CA PRO A 467 -20.43 5.66 6.29
C PRO A 467 -21.27 6.70 5.51
N PRO A 468 -22.42 6.30 4.93
CA PRO A 468 -23.32 7.26 4.31
C PRO A 468 -23.75 8.32 5.34
N VAL A 469 -23.67 9.59 4.94
CA VAL A 469 -24.08 10.75 5.75
C VAL A 469 -25.54 10.57 6.16
N VAL A 470 -25.79 10.40 7.46
CA VAL A 470 -27.14 10.51 8.02
C VAL A 470 -27.49 12.01 8.12
N PRO A 471 -28.59 12.48 7.51
CA PRO A 471 -28.95 13.90 7.56
C PRO A 471 -29.27 14.33 9.00
N PRO A 472 -28.89 15.56 9.41
CA PRO A 472 -28.95 15.99 10.80
C PRO A 472 -30.40 16.12 11.29
N VAL A 473 -30.66 15.56 12.47
CA VAL A 473 -31.88 15.83 13.25
C VAL A 473 -31.83 17.28 13.75
N VAL A 474 -32.87 18.07 13.45
CA VAL A 474 -33.01 19.48 13.86
C VAL A 474 -33.11 19.57 15.40
N PRO A 475 -32.22 20.30 16.08
CA PRO A 475 -32.35 20.53 17.52
C PRO A 475 -33.43 21.60 17.83
N PRO A 476 -34.14 21.50 18.98
CA PRO A 476 -35.18 22.46 19.39
C PRO A 476 -34.58 23.86 19.70
N PRO A 477 -35.40 24.94 19.65
CA PRO A 477 -34.90 26.30 19.69
C PRO A 477 -34.24 26.68 21.03
N PRO A 478 -33.28 27.63 21.03
CA PRO A 478 -32.42 27.88 22.18
C PRO A 478 -33.16 28.60 23.31
N VAL A 479 -33.00 28.11 24.54
CA VAL A 479 -33.30 28.87 25.76
C VAL A 479 -32.08 29.74 26.10
N THR A 480 -32.27 31.05 26.30
CA THR A 480 -31.19 32.00 26.60
C THR A 480 -30.61 31.78 28.00
N PRO A 481 -29.28 31.52 28.15
CA PRO A 481 -28.62 31.50 29.46
C PRO A 481 -28.34 32.92 29.98
N PRO A 482 -28.20 33.12 31.30
CA PRO A 482 -27.95 34.44 31.89
C PRO A 482 -26.53 34.93 31.61
N VAL A 483 -26.40 36.26 31.53
CA VAL A 483 -25.18 37.00 31.22
C VAL A 483 -24.06 36.72 32.22
N SER A 484 -22.94 36.18 31.74
CA SER A 484 -21.66 36.12 32.44
C SER A 484 -20.95 37.49 32.39
N PRO A 485 -20.21 37.91 33.45
CA PRO A 485 -19.47 39.17 33.46
C PRO A 485 -18.30 39.14 32.46
N PRO A 486 -17.79 40.32 32.02
CA PRO A 486 -16.79 40.38 30.96
C PRO A 486 -15.48 39.67 31.36
N PRO A 487 -14.78 39.00 30.42
CA PRO A 487 -13.54 38.30 30.74
C PRO A 487 -12.45 39.30 31.12
N ASN A 488 -11.70 38.97 32.17
CA ASN A 488 -10.42 39.61 32.46
C ASN A 488 -9.51 39.49 31.22
N LEU A 489 -8.96 40.63 30.80
CA LEU A 489 -7.83 40.72 29.88
C LEU A 489 -6.63 40.01 30.54
N GLY A 490 -6.45 38.72 30.24
CA GLY A 490 -5.46 37.94 30.97
C GLY A 490 -5.06 36.57 30.42
N GLU A 491 -5.66 36.02 29.37
CA GLU A 491 -5.15 34.80 28.72
C GLU A 491 -5.29 34.95 27.20
N ARG A 492 -4.15 35.13 26.53
CA ARG A 492 -4.07 35.04 25.07
C ARG A 492 -4.24 33.58 24.71
N ASP A 493 -5.04 33.30 23.68
CA ASP A 493 -4.87 32.12 22.81
C ASP A 493 -3.41 32.10 22.32
N GLN A 494 -2.54 31.45 23.08
CA GLN A 494 -1.20 31.11 22.63
C GLN A 494 -1.29 29.66 22.20
N GLY A 495 -1.34 29.44 20.89
CA GLY A 495 -1.16 28.11 20.32
C GLY A 495 0.11 27.45 20.88
N CYS A 496 0.15 26.13 20.79
CA CYS A 496 1.27 25.33 21.25
C CYS A 496 2.60 25.79 20.63
N LEU A 497 3.62 25.97 21.46
CA LEU A 497 4.97 26.30 21.01
C LEU A 497 5.86 25.05 20.99
N PRO A 498 6.92 24.99 20.18
CA PRO A 498 7.86 23.87 20.25
C PRO A 498 8.47 23.71 21.65
N GLY A 499 8.47 22.47 22.14
CA GLY A 499 9.08 22.02 23.38
C GLY A 499 10.57 21.70 23.24
N ALA A 500 11.28 21.73 24.36
CA ALA A 500 12.68 21.29 24.38
C ALA A 500 12.73 19.78 24.48
N THR A 501 13.69 19.14 23.82
CA THR A 501 13.83 17.68 23.92
C THR A 501 14.24 17.26 25.34
N ILE A 502 13.45 16.38 25.96
CA ILE A 502 13.68 15.83 27.29
C ILE A 502 14.20 14.39 27.13
N VAL A 503 15.39 14.11 27.65
CA VAL A 503 16.03 12.80 27.48
C VAL A 503 16.42 12.22 28.84
N GLY A 504 15.95 10.99 29.10
CA GLY A 504 16.32 10.16 30.23
C GLY A 504 17.74 9.60 30.15
N ASN A 505 18.09 8.81 31.15
CA ASN A 505 19.32 8.03 31.23
C ASN A 505 18.98 6.53 31.24
N ASN A 506 19.95 5.66 31.56
CA ASN A 506 19.73 4.21 31.52
C ASN A 506 19.14 3.64 32.83
N ARG A 507 18.43 4.46 33.61
CA ARG A 507 17.77 4.09 34.87
C ARG A 507 16.31 4.54 34.78
N ASN A 508 15.47 4.01 35.67
CA ASN A 508 14.09 4.44 35.82
C ASN A 508 14.02 5.96 36.07
N ASN A 509 13.35 6.67 35.17
CA ASN A 509 13.22 8.12 35.16
C ASN A 509 11.79 8.57 35.38
N ARG A 510 11.66 9.82 35.84
CA ARG A 510 10.39 10.55 35.84
C ARG A 510 10.58 11.75 34.91
N LEU A 511 10.03 11.66 33.71
CA LEU A 511 10.14 12.67 32.67
C LEU A 511 8.79 13.37 32.52
N ARG A 512 8.81 14.69 32.39
CA ARG A 512 7.59 15.50 32.30
C ARG A 512 7.82 16.65 31.35
N GLY A 513 6.95 16.78 30.36
CA GLY A 513 6.85 17.93 29.47
C GLY A 513 6.47 19.22 30.18
N VAL A 514 6.32 20.26 29.39
CA VAL A 514 5.98 21.62 29.76
C VAL A 514 4.63 21.93 29.15
N ALA A 515 3.67 22.35 29.97
CA ALA A 515 2.36 22.71 29.48
C ALA A 515 2.43 23.78 28.38
N PHE A 516 1.53 23.66 27.40
CA PHE A 516 1.43 24.52 26.22
C PHE A 516 2.64 24.41 25.27
N ARG A 517 3.36 23.28 25.30
CA ARG A 517 4.44 22.98 24.37
C ARG A 517 4.35 21.59 23.80
N GLU A 518 4.83 21.44 22.56
CA GLU A 518 4.98 20.14 21.89
C GLU A 518 6.35 19.53 22.23
N ASP A 519 6.39 18.62 23.19
CA ASP A 519 7.63 18.10 23.76
C ASP A 519 8.06 16.74 23.16
N PRO A 520 9.28 16.64 22.63
CA PRO A 520 9.92 15.36 22.37
C PRO A 520 10.51 14.78 23.67
N ILE A 521 10.00 13.64 24.15
CA ILE A 521 10.46 12.99 25.38
C ILE A 521 10.93 11.55 25.13
N PHE A 522 12.15 11.23 25.58
CA PHE A 522 12.78 9.91 25.38
C PHE A 522 13.25 9.29 26.70
N GLY A 523 12.67 8.16 27.13
CA GLY A 523 13.03 7.44 28.35
C GLY A 523 14.39 6.73 28.28
N ARG A 524 14.67 6.08 27.16
CA ARG A 524 15.88 5.26 26.87
C ARG A 524 15.83 3.86 27.47
N ARG A 525 16.41 3.62 28.65
CA ARG A 525 16.42 2.30 29.29
C ARG A 525 15.95 2.45 30.73
N GLY A 526 15.29 1.43 31.24
CA GLY A 526 14.73 1.43 32.59
C GLY A 526 13.21 1.51 32.51
N ASN A 527 12.54 1.43 33.66
CA ASN A 527 11.09 1.53 33.73
C ASN A 527 10.72 2.98 34.04
N ASP A 528 10.40 3.73 33.00
CA ASP A 528 10.23 5.17 33.03
C ASP A 528 8.78 5.59 33.25
N ASN A 529 8.59 6.80 33.78
CA ASN A 529 7.29 7.44 33.92
C ASN A 529 7.33 8.76 33.18
N ILE A 530 6.65 8.81 32.04
CA ILE A 530 6.69 9.90 31.06
C ILE A 530 5.32 10.56 31.01
N LYS A 531 5.29 11.89 31.03
CA LYS A 531 4.06 12.70 30.90
C LYS A 531 4.26 13.84 29.90
N GLY A 532 3.44 13.91 28.85
CA GLY A 532 3.43 15.00 27.87
C GLY A 532 2.80 16.29 28.41
N LEU A 533 1.57 16.18 28.91
CA LEU A 533 0.71 17.22 29.50
C LEU A 533 -0.31 17.81 28.53
N SER A 534 0.00 18.90 27.85
CA SER A 534 -0.92 19.55 26.92
C SER A 534 -0.18 19.90 25.64
N CYS A 535 -0.89 19.93 24.51
CA CYS A 535 -0.34 19.97 23.15
C CYS A 535 0.04 18.59 22.62
N SER A 536 0.49 18.57 21.36
CA SER A 536 0.83 17.34 20.63
C SER A 536 2.27 16.93 20.92
N ASP A 537 2.47 15.94 21.78
CA ASP A 537 3.78 15.50 22.23
C ASP A 537 4.30 14.28 21.47
N ASN A 538 5.63 14.07 21.48
CA ASN A 538 6.27 12.88 20.92
C ASN A 538 6.99 12.11 22.04
N LEU A 539 6.32 11.08 22.54
CA LEU A 539 6.71 10.36 23.74
C LEU A 539 7.23 8.96 23.40
N ASN A 540 8.43 8.63 23.88
CA ASN A 540 9.09 7.35 23.62
C ASN A 540 9.61 6.74 24.93
N GLY A 541 9.03 5.60 25.34
CA GLY A 541 9.43 4.84 26.52
C GLY A 541 10.85 4.30 26.38
N GLY A 542 11.04 3.37 25.44
CA GLY A 542 12.36 2.80 25.14
C GLY A 542 12.47 1.35 25.61
N LEU A 543 13.56 0.98 26.27
CA LEU A 543 13.72 -0.37 26.80
C LEU A 543 13.25 -0.39 28.25
N GLY A 544 12.30 -1.25 28.60
CA GLY A 544 11.82 -1.39 29.97
C GLY A 544 10.33 -1.58 30.01
N SER A 545 9.75 -1.52 31.20
CA SER A 545 8.29 -1.52 31.37
C SER A 545 7.87 -0.13 31.79
N ASP A 546 7.51 0.67 30.80
CA ASP A 546 7.32 2.10 30.91
C ASP A 546 5.86 2.47 31.17
N ARG A 547 5.66 3.69 31.69
CA ARG A 547 4.35 4.30 31.87
C ARG A 547 4.36 5.63 31.16
N VAL A 548 3.65 5.70 30.03
CA VAL A 548 3.61 6.90 29.19
C VAL A 548 2.19 7.47 29.18
N PHE A 549 2.08 8.76 29.47
CA PHE A 549 0.84 9.52 29.44
C PHE A 549 1.00 10.68 28.46
N GLY A 550 0.18 10.71 27.40
CA GLY A 550 0.08 11.82 26.45
C GLY A 550 -0.40 13.08 27.15
N GLY A 551 -1.70 13.15 27.38
CA GLY A 551 -2.33 14.26 28.08
C GLY A 551 -3.47 14.81 27.24
N SER A 552 -3.54 16.12 27.05
CA SER A 552 -4.48 16.73 26.12
C SER A 552 -3.75 17.15 24.85
N GLY A 553 -4.26 16.82 23.66
CA GLY A 553 -3.58 17.12 22.40
C GLY A 553 -3.44 15.86 21.57
N ASN A 554 -2.85 15.95 20.39
CA ASN A 554 -2.72 14.80 19.50
C ASN A 554 -1.33 14.19 19.67
N ASP A 555 -1.19 13.23 20.57
CA ASP A 555 0.11 12.72 20.99
C ASP A 555 0.58 11.54 20.14
N LEU A 556 1.90 11.46 19.89
CA LEU A 556 2.56 10.27 19.37
C LEU A 556 3.23 9.52 20.52
N ILE A 557 2.72 8.35 20.87
CA ILE A 557 3.21 7.53 21.98
C ILE A 557 3.86 6.24 21.44
N LYS A 558 5.09 5.95 21.86
CA LYS A 558 5.85 4.73 21.50
C LYS A 558 6.32 3.99 22.76
N GLY A 559 5.85 2.76 22.96
CA GLY A 559 6.32 1.88 24.05
C GLY A 559 7.72 1.37 23.81
N ARG A 560 7.92 0.69 22.66
CA ARG A 560 9.15 0.06 22.17
C ARG A 560 9.34 -1.35 22.69
N ARG A 561 10.23 -1.60 23.64
CA ARG A 561 10.53 -2.97 24.12
C ARG A 561 10.24 -3.06 25.60
N GLY A 562 9.33 -3.97 25.90
CA GLY A 562 9.00 -4.41 27.24
C GLY A 562 7.52 -4.16 27.47
N ARG A 563 7.02 -4.48 28.68
CA ARG A 563 5.58 -4.46 28.93
C ARG A 563 5.16 -3.07 29.39
N ASP A 564 4.68 -2.29 28.45
CA ASP A 564 4.44 -0.87 28.63
C ASP A 564 2.98 -0.58 28.97
N ARG A 565 2.75 0.55 29.63
CA ARG A 565 1.43 1.12 29.86
C ARG A 565 1.34 2.47 29.16
N LEU A 566 0.60 2.50 28.06
CA LEU A 566 0.49 3.65 27.16
C LEU A 566 -0.90 4.25 27.28
N ILE A 567 -0.99 5.54 27.58
CA ILE A 567 -2.24 6.24 27.82
C ILE A 567 -2.25 7.55 27.05
N GLY A 568 -3.15 7.71 26.08
CA GLY A 568 -3.32 8.95 25.32
C GLY A 568 -4.00 10.07 26.12
N ASN A 569 -5.19 9.78 26.62
CA ASN A 569 -6.18 10.66 27.27
C ASN A 569 -7.03 11.46 26.28
N ASP A 570 -6.87 12.78 26.16
CA ASP A 570 -7.77 13.60 25.36
C ASP A 570 -7.07 14.03 24.07
N GLY A 571 -7.70 13.81 22.92
CA GLY A 571 -7.19 14.24 21.62
C GLY A 571 -7.01 13.05 20.69
N ARG A 572 -6.62 13.27 19.44
CA ARG A 572 -6.46 12.20 18.45
C ARG A 572 -5.05 11.66 18.53
N ASP A 573 -4.87 10.62 19.34
CA ASP A 573 -3.58 10.06 19.66
C ASP A 573 -3.17 8.97 18.68
N ARG A 574 -1.86 8.84 18.46
CA ARG A 574 -1.24 7.71 17.76
C ARG A 574 -0.37 6.93 18.73
N ILE A 575 -0.81 5.71 19.06
CA ILE A 575 -0.15 4.86 20.07
C ILE A 575 0.45 3.61 19.41
N LEU A 576 1.75 3.40 19.62
CA LEU A 576 2.53 2.28 19.08
C LEU A 576 3.15 1.49 20.25
N GLY A 577 2.65 0.28 20.53
CA GLY A 577 3.22 -0.62 21.56
C GLY A 577 4.56 -1.22 21.16
N GLN A 578 4.58 -1.79 19.94
CA GLN A 578 5.72 -2.39 19.25
C GLN A 578 6.10 -3.81 19.70
N GLN A 579 6.74 -4.01 20.85
CA GLN A 579 7.17 -5.35 21.30
C GLN A 579 6.86 -5.62 22.76
N SER A 580 6.41 -6.86 23.02
CA SER A 580 5.98 -7.43 24.31
C SER A 580 4.52 -7.11 24.65
N ASP A 581 4.02 -7.75 25.71
CA ASP A 581 2.62 -7.62 26.15
C ASP A 581 2.35 -6.23 26.77
N ASP A 582 1.64 -5.37 26.05
CA ASP A 582 1.36 -3.99 26.40
C ASP A 582 -0.06 -3.77 26.92
N VAL A 583 -0.24 -2.66 27.65
CA VAL A 583 -1.55 -2.15 28.07
C VAL A 583 -1.76 -0.76 27.49
N VAL A 584 -2.70 -0.65 26.55
CA VAL A 584 -3.03 0.60 25.86
C VAL A 584 -4.41 1.10 26.26
N ARG A 585 -4.52 2.40 26.56
CA ARG A 585 -5.79 3.11 26.70
C ARG A 585 -5.72 4.44 25.96
N ALA A 586 -6.38 4.56 24.81
CA ALA A 586 -6.23 5.73 23.98
C ALA A 586 -6.98 6.93 24.55
N GLY A 587 -8.29 6.82 24.81
CA GLY A 587 -9.00 7.75 25.68
C GLY A 587 -10.22 8.37 25.02
N LYS A 588 -10.20 9.66 24.71
CA LYS A 588 -11.27 10.37 24.01
C LYS A 588 -10.78 10.86 22.67
N SER A 589 -11.70 10.94 21.70
CA SER A 589 -11.49 11.29 20.30
C SER A 589 -11.06 10.07 19.47
N ASN A 590 -10.89 10.29 18.17
CA ASN A 590 -10.61 9.20 17.23
C ASN A 590 -9.12 8.89 17.25
N ASP A 591 -8.75 7.76 17.83
CA ASP A 591 -7.37 7.36 18.05
C ASP A 591 -6.87 6.31 17.04
N ILE A 592 -5.55 6.23 16.85
CA ILE A 592 -4.89 5.20 16.04
C ILE A 592 -3.96 4.37 16.93
N ILE A 593 -4.24 3.08 17.04
CA ILE A 593 -3.52 2.16 17.92
C ILE A 593 -2.93 1.00 17.11
N ASP A 594 -1.62 0.78 17.27
CA ASP A 594 -0.91 -0.41 16.78
C ASP A 594 -0.14 -1.03 17.95
N ALA A 595 -0.65 -2.14 18.50
CA ALA A 595 -0.09 -2.72 19.72
C ALA A 595 1.21 -3.51 19.44
N GLY A 596 1.27 -4.25 18.33
CA GLY A 596 2.51 -4.82 17.83
C GLY A 596 2.70 -6.30 18.17
N LEU A 597 3.86 -6.69 18.68
CA LEU A 597 4.11 -8.08 19.03
C LEU A 597 3.80 -8.27 20.50
N GLY A 598 2.99 -9.24 20.90
CA GLY A 598 2.66 -9.44 22.31
C GLY A 598 1.24 -9.90 22.49
N ASN A 599 0.87 -10.30 23.71
CA ASN A 599 -0.52 -10.49 24.08
C ASN A 599 -1.02 -9.19 24.73
N ASP A 600 -1.60 -8.33 23.92
CA ASP A 600 -1.87 -6.95 24.29
C ASP A 600 -3.27 -6.77 24.89
N ARG A 601 -3.41 -5.75 25.73
CA ARG A 601 -4.68 -5.31 26.29
C ARG A 601 -4.97 -3.89 25.85
N ILE A 602 -5.95 -3.74 24.97
CA ILE A 602 -6.25 -2.47 24.31
C ILE A 602 -7.65 -2.00 24.65
N ASN A 603 -7.77 -0.72 24.96
CA ASN A 603 -9.03 0.01 25.03
C ASN A 603 -8.93 1.28 24.18
N GLY A 604 -9.72 1.38 23.12
CA GLY A 604 -9.86 2.57 22.27
C GLY A 604 -10.37 3.74 23.09
N GLY A 605 -11.65 3.69 23.48
CA GLY A 605 -12.21 4.58 24.49
C GLY A 605 -13.51 5.24 24.05
N GLN A 606 -13.46 6.52 23.72
CA GLN A 606 -14.58 7.26 23.15
C GLN A 606 -14.11 7.88 21.84
N GLY A 607 -14.87 7.75 20.77
CA GLY A 607 -14.46 8.19 19.45
C GLY A 607 -14.41 7.01 18.50
N ASN A 608 -14.22 7.30 17.22
CA ASN A 608 -14.13 6.27 16.20
C ASN A 608 -12.66 5.84 16.07
N ASP A 609 -12.29 4.76 16.74
CA ASP A 609 -10.90 4.34 16.89
C ASP A 609 -10.47 3.36 15.80
N VAL A 610 -9.19 3.38 15.43
CA VAL A 610 -8.57 2.38 14.55
C VAL A 610 -7.57 1.57 15.36
N ILE A 611 -7.86 0.28 15.55
CA ILE A 611 -7.12 -0.58 16.47
C ILE A 611 -6.56 -1.82 15.76
N ARG A 612 -5.26 -2.06 15.90
CA ARG A 612 -4.58 -3.27 15.41
C ARG A 612 -3.87 -4.01 16.56
N GLY A 613 -4.27 -5.27 16.77
CA GLY A 613 -3.62 -6.19 17.71
C GLY A 613 -2.25 -6.67 17.21
N ARG A 614 -2.22 -7.13 15.95
CA ARG A 614 -1.05 -7.66 15.22
C ARG A 614 -0.73 -9.10 15.60
N ARG A 615 0.35 -9.38 16.35
CA ARG A 615 0.76 -10.77 16.62
C ARG A 615 0.75 -11.04 18.11
N GLY A 616 -0.19 -11.88 18.51
CA GLY A 616 -0.28 -12.54 19.80
C GLY A 616 -1.76 -12.69 20.15
N ARG A 617 -2.07 -13.12 21.37
CA ARG A 617 -3.47 -13.30 21.78
C ARG A 617 -3.96 -12.04 22.46
N ASP A 618 -4.62 -11.20 21.68
CA ASP A 618 -4.95 -9.85 22.09
C ASP A 618 -6.36 -9.78 22.69
N LEU A 619 -6.51 -8.84 23.63
CA LEU A 619 -7.81 -8.41 24.13
C LEU A 619 -8.05 -6.97 23.70
N ILE A 620 -8.93 -6.80 22.72
CA ILE A 620 -9.22 -5.51 22.12
C ILE A 620 -10.65 -5.08 22.44
N ARG A 621 -10.80 -3.84 22.91
CA ARG A 621 -12.09 -3.19 23.10
C ARG A 621 -12.10 -1.82 22.42
N GLY A 622 -13.00 -1.61 21.46
CA GLY A 622 -13.24 -0.29 20.87
C GLY A 622 -13.89 0.69 21.86
N SER A 623 -14.89 0.20 22.58
CA SER A 623 -15.68 0.87 23.62
C SER A 623 -16.83 1.73 23.11
N GLY A 624 -16.60 2.90 22.53
CA GLY A 624 -17.70 3.78 22.16
C GLY A 624 -17.35 4.67 20.98
N GLY A 625 -18.19 4.66 19.96
CA GLY A 625 -17.90 5.21 18.65
C GLY A 625 -17.92 4.09 17.61
N ASN A 626 -17.77 4.43 16.35
CA ASN A 626 -17.75 3.46 15.27
C ASN A 626 -16.30 3.02 15.03
N ASP A 627 -15.92 1.90 15.62
CA ASP A 627 -14.53 1.46 15.71
C ASP A 627 -14.14 0.52 14.56
N VAL A 628 -12.87 0.56 14.16
CA VAL A 628 -12.26 -0.40 13.24
C VAL A 628 -11.24 -1.24 13.99
N ILE A 629 -11.55 -2.52 14.18
CA ILE A 629 -10.75 -3.45 14.99
C ILE A 629 -10.19 -4.58 14.13
N GLN A 630 -8.89 -4.81 14.22
CA GLN A 630 -8.18 -5.91 13.54
C GLN A 630 -7.34 -6.71 14.54
N GLY A 631 -7.68 -7.99 14.78
CA GLY A 631 -6.85 -8.90 15.59
C GLY A 631 -5.56 -9.28 14.86
N GLN A 632 -5.71 -9.71 13.60
CA GLN A 632 -4.67 -10.17 12.67
C GLN A 632 -4.16 -11.59 12.88
N LYS A 633 -3.30 -11.88 13.85
CA LYS A 633 -2.72 -13.23 14.02
C LYS A 633 -2.87 -13.73 15.44
N SER A 634 -3.19 -15.02 15.56
CA SER A 634 -3.44 -15.78 16.79
C SER A 634 -4.89 -15.64 17.29
N VAL A 635 -5.19 -16.30 18.41
CA VAL A 635 -6.54 -16.33 18.99
C VAL A 635 -6.82 -15.06 19.78
N ASP A 636 -7.73 -14.24 19.27
CA ASP A 636 -8.04 -12.91 19.79
C ASP A 636 -9.42 -12.81 20.44
N LYS A 637 -9.57 -11.80 21.31
CA LYS A 637 -10.85 -11.38 21.88
C LYS A 637 -11.15 -9.96 21.46
N LEU A 638 -12.11 -9.81 20.56
CA LEU A 638 -12.44 -8.54 19.92
C LEU A 638 -13.84 -8.10 20.34
N LEU A 639 -13.92 -6.91 20.92
CA LEU A 639 -15.17 -6.29 21.37
C LEU A 639 -15.29 -4.91 20.74
N GLY A 640 -16.30 -4.67 19.91
CA GLY A 640 -16.60 -3.35 19.33
C GLY A 640 -17.01 -2.38 20.41
N GLY A 641 -18.26 -2.44 20.87
CA GLY A 641 -18.72 -1.61 21.98
C GLY A 641 -20.09 -1.01 21.72
N ASN A 642 -20.20 0.31 21.80
CA ASN A 642 -21.36 1.03 21.27
C ASN A 642 -20.95 1.76 20.01
N GLY A 643 -21.78 1.75 18.99
CA GLY A 643 -21.49 2.33 17.69
C GLY A 643 -21.55 1.25 16.61
N ASP A 644 -21.51 1.66 15.35
CA ASP A 644 -21.50 0.74 14.22
C ASP A 644 -20.05 0.33 13.95
N ASP A 645 -19.63 -0.82 14.48
CA ASP A 645 -18.24 -1.26 14.49
C ASP A 645 -17.88 -2.15 13.28
N THR A 646 -16.63 -2.12 12.85
CA THR A 646 -16.07 -3.05 11.87
C THR A 646 -14.96 -3.88 12.50
N ILE A 647 -15.19 -5.19 12.64
CA ILE A 647 -14.29 -6.09 13.37
C ILE A 647 -13.82 -7.22 12.45
N THR A 648 -12.49 -7.38 12.35
CA THR A 648 -11.84 -8.50 11.66
C THR A 648 -10.98 -9.30 12.65
N GLY A 649 -11.27 -10.60 12.77
CA GLY A 649 -10.49 -11.59 13.54
C GLY A 649 -9.09 -11.75 12.99
N GLY A 650 -8.95 -12.50 11.90
CA GLY A 650 -7.68 -12.68 11.21
C GLY A 650 -7.34 -14.16 11.03
N GLN A 651 -6.16 -14.57 11.50
CA GLN A 651 -5.76 -15.97 11.58
C GLN A 651 -5.91 -16.42 13.03
N GLY A 652 -6.64 -17.50 13.30
CA GLY A 652 -6.83 -18.02 14.65
C GLY A 652 -8.30 -18.21 14.95
N ASP A 653 -8.60 -18.93 16.04
CA ASP A 653 -9.97 -19.19 16.46
C ASP A 653 -10.46 -18.03 17.33
N ASP A 654 -11.07 -17.02 16.71
CA ASP A 654 -11.32 -15.72 17.36
C ASP A 654 -12.68 -15.64 18.07
N LEU A 655 -12.73 -14.78 19.09
CA LEU A 655 -13.95 -14.47 19.84
C LEU A 655 -14.37 -13.04 19.53
N ILE A 656 -15.43 -12.87 18.74
CA ILE A 656 -15.86 -11.58 18.20
C ILE A 656 -17.20 -11.18 18.81
N THR A 657 -17.31 -9.94 19.27
CA THR A 657 -18.56 -9.31 19.69
C THR A 657 -18.61 -7.92 19.08
N GLY A 658 -19.62 -7.64 18.25
CA GLY A 658 -19.88 -6.29 17.75
C GLY A 658 -20.28 -5.37 18.91
N GLY A 659 -21.43 -5.66 19.52
CA GLY A 659 -21.93 -4.89 20.65
C GLY A 659 -23.19 -4.17 20.23
N ARG A 660 -23.43 -2.95 20.74
CA ARG A 660 -24.59 -2.16 20.34
C ARG A 660 -24.28 -1.40 19.07
N GLY A 661 -25.05 -1.64 18.04
CA GLY A 661 -24.93 -0.93 16.77
C GLY A 661 -25.29 -1.87 15.64
N LYS A 662 -24.98 -1.47 14.42
CA LYS A 662 -25.01 -2.34 13.24
C LYS A 662 -23.58 -2.69 12.88
N ASP A 663 -23.12 -3.81 13.39
CA ASP A 663 -21.71 -4.15 13.28
C ASP A 663 -21.42 -4.99 12.04
N LEU A 664 -20.23 -4.81 11.45
CA LEU A 664 -19.67 -5.66 10.41
C LEU A 664 -18.60 -6.57 11.01
N LEU A 665 -18.88 -7.87 11.04
CA LEU A 665 -18.04 -8.88 11.69
C LEU A 665 -17.45 -9.85 10.66
N ASN A 666 -16.16 -10.13 10.73
CA ASN A 666 -15.49 -11.09 9.85
C ASN A 666 -14.40 -11.85 10.62
N GLY A 667 -14.59 -13.16 10.80
CA GLY A 667 -13.60 -14.01 11.49
C GLY A 667 -12.34 -14.26 10.65
N ARG A 668 -12.51 -14.38 9.33
CA ARG A 668 -11.50 -14.84 8.36
C ARG A 668 -11.12 -16.30 8.58
N ALA A 669 -9.87 -16.59 8.92
CA ALA A 669 -9.33 -17.94 8.90
C ALA A 669 -9.25 -18.48 10.33
N GLY A 670 -10.01 -19.52 10.62
CA GLY A 670 -10.09 -20.09 11.97
C GLY A 670 -11.40 -20.83 12.18
N ALA A 671 -11.62 -21.30 13.39
CA ALA A 671 -12.95 -21.66 13.88
C ALA A 671 -13.46 -20.56 14.81
N ASP A 672 -14.18 -19.60 14.24
CA ASP A 672 -14.50 -18.34 14.91
C ASP A 672 -15.84 -18.40 15.66
N GLN A 673 -15.96 -17.59 16.72
CA GLN A 673 -17.20 -17.44 17.47
C GLN A 673 -17.71 -16.00 17.44
N PHE A 674 -18.90 -15.83 16.88
CA PHE A 674 -19.64 -14.56 16.89
C PHE A 674 -20.60 -14.56 18.07
N ILE A 675 -20.31 -13.75 19.07
CA ILE A 675 -20.98 -13.77 20.37
C ILE A 675 -22.00 -12.66 20.47
N TYR A 676 -23.24 -13.05 20.76
CA TYR A 676 -24.35 -12.18 21.08
C TYR A 676 -24.77 -12.39 22.54
N ARG A 677 -24.69 -11.33 23.33
CA ARG A 677 -24.99 -11.32 24.77
C ARG A 677 -26.33 -10.69 25.10
N ASN A 678 -26.81 -9.79 24.26
CA ASN A 678 -28.04 -9.07 24.52
C ASN A 678 -28.83 -8.80 23.24
N PHE A 679 -30.13 -8.68 23.41
CA PHE A 679 -31.11 -8.30 22.40
C PHE A 679 -30.95 -6.90 21.82
N ASN A 680 -30.04 -6.05 22.30
CA ASN A 680 -29.73 -4.75 21.68
C ASN A 680 -28.51 -4.81 20.74
N GLU A 681 -27.88 -5.97 20.60
CA GLU A 681 -26.76 -6.24 19.68
C GLU A 681 -27.33 -6.77 18.35
N ARG A 682 -28.27 -6.02 17.76
CA ARG A 682 -29.11 -6.47 16.63
C ARG A 682 -28.80 -5.71 15.36
N ASN A 683 -28.99 -6.41 14.24
CA ASN A 683 -28.82 -5.96 12.86
C ASN A 683 -27.36 -5.92 12.39
N ASP A 684 -26.53 -6.77 12.96
CA ASP A 684 -25.17 -7.00 12.51
C ASP A 684 -25.14 -7.69 11.14
N ARG A 685 -23.95 -7.68 10.55
CA ARG A 685 -23.62 -8.37 9.32
C ARG A 685 -22.36 -9.19 9.53
N ILE A 686 -22.46 -10.50 9.34
CA ILE A 686 -21.32 -11.41 9.36
C ILE A 686 -20.89 -11.71 7.91
N GLN A 687 -19.61 -11.50 7.62
CA GLN A 687 -18.95 -11.88 6.37
C GLN A 687 -17.99 -13.03 6.60
N GLY A 688 -17.82 -13.86 5.56
CA GLY A 688 -16.83 -14.94 5.58
C GLY A 688 -17.20 -16.15 6.45
N PHE A 689 -18.44 -16.24 6.95
CA PHE A 689 -18.86 -17.32 7.84
C PHE A 689 -18.66 -18.71 7.22
N GLU A 690 -17.80 -19.53 7.83
CA GLU A 690 -17.54 -20.91 7.44
C GLU A 690 -18.50 -21.87 8.15
N VAL A 691 -19.55 -22.31 7.44
CA VAL A 691 -20.63 -23.18 7.96
C VAL A 691 -20.17 -24.45 8.72
N ARG A 692 -18.96 -24.95 8.48
CA ARG A 692 -18.44 -26.15 9.15
C ARG A 692 -17.47 -25.88 10.29
N ARG A 693 -17.12 -24.62 10.54
CA ARG A 693 -16.12 -24.24 11.53
C ARG A 693 -16.65 -23.19 12.50
N ASP A 694 -17.32 -22.19 11.98
CA ASP A 694 -17.74 -21.03 12.76
C ASP A 694 -19.03 -21.28 13.52
N LEU A 695 -19.14 -20.59 14.65
CA LEU A 695 -20.27 -20.68 15.57
C LEU A 695 -20.85 -19.30 15.85
N ILE A 696 -22.17 -19.25 15.99
CA ILE A 696 -22.88 -18.11 16.52
C ILE A 696 -23.32 -18.46 17.95
N VAL A 697 -22.80 -17.71 18.92
CA VAL A 697 -23.02 -17.96 20.35
C VAL A 697 -24.08 -16.99 20.87
N MET A 698 -25.22 -17.51 21.29
CA MET A 698 -26.39 -16.73 21.74
C MET A 698 -26.91 -17.13 23.12
N GLY A 699 -26.22 -18.02 23.83
CA GLY A 699 -26.77 -18.59 25.07
C GLY A 699 -27.11 -17.59 26.16
N GLN A 700 -26.40 -16.45 26.21
CA GLN A 700 -26.74 -15.38 27.15
C GLN A 700 -28.08 -14.70 26.84
N ILE A 701 -28.44 -14.56 25.56
CA ILE A 701 -29.70 -13.96 25.11
C ILE A 701 -30.91 -14.79 25.57
N PHE A 702 -30.75 -16.12 25.64
CA PHE A 702 -31.81 -17.05 26.02
C PHE A 702 -31.72 -17.53 27.48
N SER A 703 -30.94 -16.86 28.33
CA SER A 703 -30.77 -17.26 29.74
C SER A 703 -31.95 -16.88 30.66
N GLY A 704 -32.92 -16.10 30.16
CA GLY A 704 -34.07 -15.62 30.93
C GLY A 704 -35.17 -16.66 31.15
N ASN A 705 -35.99 -16.46 32.20
CA ASN A 705 -37.06 -17.39 32.60
C ASN A 705 -38.12 -17.68 31.53
N ASN A 706 -38.23 -16.84 30.50
CA ASN A 706 -39.20 -17.00 29.41
C ASN A 706 -38.67 -17.93 28.29
N PHE A 707 -37.39 -18.30 28.31
CA PHE A 707 -36.75 -19.12 27.26
C PHE A 707 -36.45 -20.53 27.80
N ARG A 708 -37.51 -21.33 28.02
CA ARG A 708 -37.42 -22.66 28.66
C ARG A 708 -37.59 -23.84 27.70
N SER A 709 -37.56 -23.59 26.40
CA SER A 709 -37.69 -24.66 25.41
C SER A 709 -36.54 -25.68 25.51
N SER A 710 -36.88 -26.95 25.32
CA SER A 710 -35.91 -28.04 25.11
C SER A 710 -35.29 -28.05 23.70
N GLN A 711 -35.81 -27.24 22.77
CA GLN A 711 -35.36 -27.10 21.39
C GLN A 711 -35.21 -25.61 21.01
N PRO A 712 -34.30 -24.86 21.64
CA PRO A 712 -34.24 -23.41 21.52
C PRO A 712 -33.96 -22.92 20.09
N PHE A 713 -33.22 -23.68 19.28
CA PHE A 713 -33.04 -23.35 17.86
C PHE A 713 -34.35 -23.40 17.08
N ALA A 714 -35.16 -24.45 17.30
CA ALA A 714 -36.43 -24.62 16.60
C ALA A 714 -37.48 -23.60 17.06
N ASP A 715 -37.50 -23.29 18.35
CA ASP A 715 -38.55 -22.45 18.93
C ASP A 715 -38.23 -20.96 18.81
N TYR A 716 -36.96 -20.57 19.00
CA TYR A 716 -36.57 -19.17 19.15
C TYR A 716 -35.77 -18.60 17.99
N VAL A 717 -35.41 -19.39 16.96
CA VAL A 717 -34.65 -18.90 15.80
C VAL A 717 -35.44 -19.09 14.50
N ARG A 718 -35.39 -18.09 13.61
CA ARG A 718 -35.93 -18.15 12.25
C ARG A 718 -34.87 -17.71 11.26
N LEU A 719 -34.58 -18.55 10.28
CA LEU A 719 -33.64 -18.24 9.20
C LEU A 719 -34.43 -17.87 7.95
N ILE A 720 -34.26 -16.63 7.47
CA ILE A 720 -34.98 -16.10 6.31
C ILE A 720 -33.98 -15.87 5.18
N ARG A 721 -34.29 -16.39 3.99
CA ARG A 721 -33.48 -16.13 2.80
C ARG A 721 -33.64 -14.69 2.33
N SER A 722 -32.54 -14.02 2.04
CA SER A 722 -32.51 -12.71 1.36
C SER A 722 -31.43 -12.71 0.28
N GLY A 723 -31.81 -13.01 -0.96
CA GLY A 723 -30.86 -13.23 -2.06
C GLY A 723 -29.95 -14.44 -1.81
N SER A 724 -28.63 -14.20 -1.78
CA SER A 724 -27.60 -15.17 -1.40
C SER A 724 -27.35 -15.25 0.11
N ASN A 725 -28.02 -14.41 0.91
CA ASN A 725 -27.75 -14.25 2.35
C ASN A 725 -28.84 -14.93 3.21
N THR A 726 -28.51 -15.11 4.48
CA THR A 726 -29.45 -15.51 5.53
C THR A 726 -29.64 -14.37 6.52
N ILE A 727 -30.89 -13.97 6.76
CA ILE A 727 -31.25 -13.11 7.89
C ILE A 727 -31.69 -14.03 9.03
N MET A 728 -30.92 -14.02 10.12
CA MET A 728 -31.29 -14.71 11.35
C MET A 728 -32.15 -13.78 12.21
N ARG A 729 -33.36 -14.23 12.53
CA ARG A 729 -34.24 -13.57 13.48
C ARG A 729 -34.37 -14.41 14.74
N VAL A 730 -34.41 -13.76 15.89
CA VAL A 730 -34.59 -14.40 17.19
C VAL A 730 -35.89 -13.95 17.84
N ASP A 731 -36.56 -14.86 18.54
CA ASP A 731 -37.68 -14.55 19.43
C ASP A 731 -37.14 -13.77 20.62
N THR A 732 -37.81 -12.66 20.92
CA THR A 732 -37.37 -11.66 21.88
C THR A 732 -38.23 -11.62 23.13
N ASN A 733 -39.40 -12.27 23.12
CA ASN A 733 -40.31 -12.37 24.27
C ASN A 733 -40.39 -13.80 24.84
N GLY A 734 -39.96 -14.81 24.06
CA GLY A 734 -39.85 -16.21 24.48
C GLY A 734 -41.16 -17.00 24.37
N ASP A 735 -42.17 -16.47 23.68
CA ASP A 735 -43.47 -17.12 23.52
C ASP A 735 -43.51 -18.18 22.40
N ALA A 736 -42.45 -18.26 21.59
CA ALA A 736 -42.31 -19.13 20.42
C ALA A 736 -43.41 -18.97 19.33
N ALA A 737 -44.32 -18.01 19.50
CA ALA A 737 -45.48 -17.77 18.66
C ALA A 737 -45.37 -16.46 17.85
N GLY A 738 -44.52 -15.52 18.28
CA GLY A 738 -44.37 -14.20 17.66
C GLY A 738 -43.09 -13.46 18.08
N GLY A 739 -43.04 -12.14 17.86
CA GLY A 739 -41.96 -11.31 18.43
C GLY A 739 -40.56 -11.44 17.82
N PHE A 740 -40.38 -12.16 16.70
CA PHE A 740 -39.08 -12.37 16.06
C PHE A 740 -38.47 -11.08 15.51
N GLN A 741 -37.24 -10.75 15.88
CA GLN A 741 -36.50 -9.59 15.35
C GLN A 741 -35.17 -10.02 14.76
N ALA A 742 -34.69 -9.28 13.74
CA ALA A 742 -33.40 -9.56 13.12
C ALA A 742 -32.28 -9.38 14.14
N LEU A 743 -31.43 -10.41 14.28
CA LEU A 743 -30.22 -10.34 15.09
C LEU A 743 -29.01 -10.09 14.18
N THR A 744 -28.83 -10.90 13.15
CA THR A 744 -27.69 -10.77 12.24
C THR A 744 -28.04 -11.22 10.82
N ARG A 745 -27.36 -10.66 9.84
CA ARG A 745 -27.34 -11.12 8.45
C ARG A 745 -26.03 -11.83 8.19
N ILE A 746 -26.09 -13.08 7.75
CA ILE A 746 -24.95 -13.89 7.35
C ILE A 746 -24.83 -13.84 5.82
N ASP A 747 -23.75 -13.26 5.33
CA ASP A 747 -23.54 -13.05 3.90
C ASP A 747 -23.20 -14.33 3.16
N ASN A 748 -23.75 -14.48 1.95
CA ASN A 748 -23.46 -15.57 1.02
C ASN A 748 -23.69 -17.00 1.55
N ILE A 749 -24.46 -17.14 2.64
CA ILE A 749 -24.90 -18.42 3.18
C ILE A 749 -26.41 -18.55 3.01
N LEU A 750 -26.85 -19.66 2.43
CA LEU A 750 -28.28 -19.99 2.32
C LEU A 750 -28.81 -20.56 3.64
N PRO A 751 -30.08 -20.30 4.01
CA PRO A 751 -30.65 -20.84 5.25
C PRO A 751 -30.59 -22.36 5.35
N SER A 752 -30.70 -23.06 4.21
CA SER A 752 -30.62 -24.52 4.11
C SER A 752 -29.25 -25.10 4.46
N SER A 753 -28.20 -24.27 4.48
CA SER A 753 -26.85 -24.69 4.85
C SER A 753 -26.62 -24.65 6.37
N LEU A 754 -27.48 -23.97 7.12
CA LEU A 754 -27.33 -23.79 8.56
C LEU A 754 -28.21 -24.78 9.32
N SER A 755 -27.68 -25.30 10.43
CA SER A 755 -28.40 -26.19 11.34
C SER A 755 -28.13 -25.81 12.79
N ALA A 756 -28.78 -26.47 13.74
CA ALA A 756 -28.57 -26.25 15.17
C ALA A 756 -27.08 -26.38 15.59
N SER A 757 -26.26 -27.13 14.86
CA SER A 757 -24.81 -27.27 15.15
C SER A 757 -24.02 -25.97 14.96
N ASN A 758 -24.55 -25.00 14.22
CA ASN A 758 -23.91 -23.70 14.00
C ASN A 758 -24.17 -22.71 15.15
N PHE A 759 -25.00 -23.10 16.12
CA PHE A 759 -25.51 -22.19 17.14
C PHE A 759 -25.26 -22.76 18.53
N VAL A 760 -24.72 -21.93 19.42
CA VAL A 760 -24.49 -22.29 20.82
C VAL A 760 -25.48 -21.54 21.69
N PHE A 761 -26.31 -22.29 22.42
CA PHE A 761 -27.37 -21.82 23.31
C PHE A 761 -27.01 -21.95 24.78
#